data_AF-A0ABD5Y9K1-F1
#
_entry.id   AF-A0ABD5Y9K1-F1
#
_cell.length_a   1.000
_cell.length_b   1.000
_cell.length_c   1.000
_cell.angle_alpha   90.00
_cell.angle_beta   90.00
_cell.angle_gamma   90.00
#
_symmetry.space_group_name_H-M   'P 1'
#
loop_
_entity.id
_entity.type
_entity.pdbx_description
1 polymer ?
#
loop_
_entity_poly.entity_id
_entity_poly.type
_entity_poly.pdbx_seq_one_letter_code
_entity_poly.pdbx_strand_id
1 'polypeptide(L)'
;MERSRREVLSAGATLFATVGVAGCNGLGGGTDDAEADTETGGTATDSDESTSTANGETAGDSGGTSQTAPVDAAVAAEWNAMRARVWDAAALGLAGESGAGASVAQSIFARFEEATGEYGAHEALERASEENYAEFEEALGELRTEGLQAGDVERAREEASIASTQLAEAQRALVGSSTADALDLQTFGVSALDAAALAAAGNLDGARRVSEATISRFEEASVHAALESADGDAYQAFENGLEAARSAAESDDAGTVRSEAKSAYAAAIDGSYTLADAERAAGAGHLASLQARGWDAAAVAATGGPSTDYAHAAALTLYRARAADARWLAARGETERAATLASDIFAHFEGARAHEALEEADHEAYEGFESGLSDLQSAIEGGDSGAVDDAFATVDENLVTGIETLAGSNAPLLEAAFFRARLADARELYRLGDGGAAAGAAQGLFERFESNELDFHETVESTSEDLYHAFEEEHLTSLIQAYENGDDEAVATHHEGVQSTLLEFETTAGTTATVSGAEAAYMGARGFDAAVLDALGDAGRAEAIAQGAFEHFEAGAGGYHEALEHADESVYEAFEKRLGAIATAAGNGEDVYPASKSFNAEVLNSVYAIVGSAGGSTSDAAASVLQDVFAHFEDARVHELLEESSHSAYEIFESELDAYITALRDGGDVSSAADRFADAAQYGQFALVDSVEELPLDLRLAGGSGGGTEGGSGGGGGDSNLQGGPNVVEGVPDDADHVVDLKAVAFDPAELTVSKGDKVAWKHAAGEPHSVTAAGDGIPDGADYWASGDFDSEDAARSGWEEGKGAVQSGQSFVHTFETTGTHEYYCIPHEAAGMTGSVTVE
;
A
#
# COMPACT_ATOMS: atom_id res chain seq x y z
N MET A 1 -19.03 -2.69 -47.04
CA MET A 1 -20.42 -2.66 -46.54
C MET A 1 -20.71 -4.00 -45.91
N GLU A 2 -21.40 -3.96 -44.76
CA GLU A 2 -21.86 -5.06 -43.90
C GLU A 2 -20.77 -5.62 -42.96
N ARG A 3 -20.56 -5.00 -41.78
CA ARG A 3 -21.29 -5.02 -40.48
C ARG A 3 -20.97 -6.25 -39.63
N SER A 4 -20.31 -5.99 -38.50
CA SER A 4 -19.70 -6.93 -37.57
C SER A 4 -20.69 -7.48 -36.54
N ARG A 5 -20.36 -8.68 -36.04
CA ARG A 5 -21.05 -9.48 -35.03
C ARG A 5 -20.79 -8.91 -33.62
N ARG A 6 -21.50 -7.86 -33.22
CA ARG A 6 -21.44 -7.30 -31.85
C ARG A 6 -22.80 -7.20 -31.15
N GLU A 7 -23.79 -8.01 -31.56
CA GLU A 7 -25.12 -8.04 -30.93
C GLU A 7 -25.57 -9.48 -30.68
N VAL A 8 -25.11 -10.11 -29.59
CA VAL A 8 -25.90 -11.10 -28.83
C VAL A 8 -25.38 -11.06 -27.39
N LEU A 9 -26.31 -10.98 -26.43
CA LEU A 9 -26.15 -11.07 -24.96
C LEU A 9 -26.12 -9.74 -24.18
N SER A 10 -27.13 -8.90 -24.40
CA SER A 10 -27.71 -8.06 -23.34
C SER A 10 -29.24 -8.15 -23.42
N ALA A 11 -29.86 -9.02 -22.62
CA ALA A 11 -31.27 -8.94 -22.25
C ALA A 11 -31.65 -10.14 -21.38
N GLY A 12 -31.98 -9.91 -20.10
CA GLY A 12 -32.61 -10.95 -19.31
C GLY A 12 -32.84 -10.71 -17.82
N ALA A 13 -32.93 -9.47 -17.34
CA ALA A 13 -33.34 -9.22 -15.96
C ALA A 13 -34.88 -9.31 -15.77
N THR A 14 -35.28 -10.07 -14.75
CA THR A 14 -36.39 -9.87 -13.79
C THR A 14 -37.88 -9.93 -14.22
N LEU A 15 -38.67 -10.85 -13.59
CA LEU A 15 -39.69 -10.53 -12.54
C LEU A 15 -40.68 -11.68 -12.16
N PHE A 16 -41.02 -11.73 -10.86
CA PHE A 16 -42.15 -12.39 -10.12
C PHE A 16 -42.07 -13.92 -9.83
N ALA A 17 -42.42 -14.47 -8.66
CA ALA A 17 -43.11 -13.99 -7.45
C ALA A 17 -42.89 -14.93 -6.23
N THR A 18 -43.12 -14.36 -5.05
CA THR A 18 -43.36 -14.93 -3.71
C THR A 18 -44.26 -16.17 -3.63
N VAL A 19 -43.90 -17.16 -2.79
CA VAL A 19 -44.77 -17.84 -1.78
C VAL A 19 -43.88 -18.55 -0.76
N GLY A 20 -43.99 -18.21 0.53
CA GLY A 20 -43.49 -19.03 1.64
C GLY A 20 -44.57 -19.97 2.18
N VAL A 21 -44.22 -21.20 2.57
CA VAL A 21 -44.99 -22.05 3.50
C VAL A 21 -44.05 -23.01 4.25
N ALA A 22 -44.26 -23.10 5.56
CA ALA A 22 -43.62 -23.97 6.54
C ALA A 22 -43.87 -25.48 6.34
N GLY A 23 -43.07 -26.33 7.00
CA GLY A 23 -43.38 -27.76 7.14
C GLY A 23 -42.50 -28.52 8.13
N CYS A 24 -42.89 -28.52 9.40
CA CYS A 24 -42.38 -29.43 10.43
C CYS A 24 -42.85 -30.89 10.23
N ASN A 25 -42.03 -31.82 10.75
CA ASN A 25 -42.33 -33.15 11.28
C ASN A 25 -42.92 -34.25 10.37
N GLY A 26 -42.13 -35.34 10.24
CA GLY A 26 -42.44 -36.53 11.04
C GLY A 26 -42.83 -37.82 10.30
N LEU A 27 -42.13 -38.89 10.69
CA LEU A 27 -42.57 -40.29 10.83
C LEU A 27 -42.63 -41.21 9.59
N GLY A 28 -41.79 -42.27 9.64
CA GLY A 28 -42.33 -43.63 9.79
C GLY A 28 -41.87 -44.72 8.81
N GLY A 29 -41.25 -45.77 9.36
CA GLY A 29 -41.09 -47.13 8.80
C GLY A 29 -39.63 -47.47 8.48
N GLY A 30 -38.89 -48.34 9.19
CA GLY A 30 -39.25 -49.68 9.68
C GLY A 30 -39.27 -50.64 8.49
N THR A 31 -38.44 -51.69 8.37
CA THR A 31 -38.24 -52.77 9.34
C THR A 31 -37.13 -53.76 8.89
N ASP A 32 -36.58 -54.47 9.89
CA ASP A 32 -36.02 -55.84 9.89
C ASP A 32 -34.66 -56.09 9.19
N ASP A 33 -33.74 -56.94 9.67
CA ASP A 33 -33.44 -57.61 10.96
C ASP A 33 -32.19 -58.47 10.66
N ALA A 34 -31.26 -58.61 11.61
CA ALA A 34 -30.62 -59.88 12.02
C ALA A 34 -29.23 -59.66 12.68
N GLU A 35 -29.27 -59.80 14.01
CA GLU A 35 -28.33 -60.35 15.00
C GLU A 35 -27.11 -61.17 14.46
N ALA A 36 -25.98 -61.34 15.17
CA ALA A 36 -25.80 -61.48 16.62
C ALA A 36 -24.30 -61.37 17.04
N ASP A 37 -24.07 -60.97 18.30
CA ASP A 37 -23.17 -61.56 19.32
C ASP A 37 -21.66 -61.76 19.00
N THR A 38 -20.68 -61.45 19.86
CA THR A 38 -20.64 -61.38 21.33
C THR A 38 -19.31 -60.75 21.81
N GLU A 39 -19.41 -60.03 22.94
CA GLU A 39 -18.46 -59.77 24.04
C GLU A 39 -16.96 -60.14 23.95
N THR A 40 -16.08 -59.22 24.40
CA THR A 40 -15.50 -59.20 25.78
C THR A 40 -14.34 -58.19 25.84
N GLY A 41 -14.39 -57.20 26.76
CA GLY A 41 -13.40 -56.99 27.85
C GLY A 41 -12.07 -56.38 27.39
N GLY A 42 -11.52 -55.29 27.91
CA GLY A 42 -11.67 -54.59 29.17
C GLY A 42 -10.34 -53.85 29.44
N THR A 43 -10.43 -52.56 29.76
CA THR A 43 -9.55 -51.76 30.65
C THR A 43 -8.03 -51.70 30.41
N ALA A 44 -7.59 -50.49 30.01
CA ALA A 44 -6.64 -49.58 30.67
C ALA A 44 -5.31 -50.09 31.23
N THR A 45 -4.21 -49.42 30.84
CA THR A 45 -3.15 -48.94 31.76
C THR A 45 -2.24 -47.93 31.06
N ASP A 46 -2.03 -46.79 31.72
CA ASP A 46 -0.99 -45.76 31.45
C ASP A 46 0.42 -46.33 31.58
N SER A 47 1.38 -45.78 30.82
CA SER A 47 2.64 -45.23 31.36
C SER A 47 3.50 -44.56 30.28
N ASP A 48 3.98 -43.36 30.62
CA ASP A 48 5.12 -42.64 30.06
C ASP A 48 6.33 -43.52 29.72
N GLU A 49 7.05 -43.18 28.64
CA GLU A 49 8.42 -42.66 28.74
C GLU A 49 8.99 -42.33 27.34
N SER A 50 9.45 -41.09 27.21
CA SER A 50 10.28 -40.58 26.12
C SER A 50 11.65 -41.28 26.12
N THR A 51 12.17 -41.65 24.96
CA THR A 51 13.62 -41.67 24.70
C THR A 51 13.92 -41.68 23.20
N SER A 52 14.71 -40.68 22.80
CA SER A 52 15.34 -40.53 21.51
C SER A 52 16.32 -41.66 21.19
N THR A 53 16.33 -42.12 19.95
CA THR A 53 17.53 -42.70 19.33
C THR A 53 17.47 -42.52 17.82
N ALA A 54 18.40 -41.72 17.30
CA ALA A 54 18.79 -41.72 15.91
C ALA A 54 19.45 -43.07 15.55
N ASN A 55 19.12 -43.61 14.39
CA ASN A 55 20.01 -44.41 13.55
C ASN A 55 19.41 -44.60 12.16
N GLY A 56 20.16 -44.18 11.14
CA GLY A 56 19.85 -44.46 9.75
C GLY A 56 20.09 -45.92 9.39
N GLU A 57 19.20 -46.48 8.58
CA GLU A 57 19.47 -47.65 7.75
C GLU A 57 18.75 -47.50 6.40
N THR A 58 19.52 -47.34 5.34
CA THR A 58 19.09 -47.56 3.94
C THR A 58 18.81 -49.04 3.69
N ALA A 59 17.62 -49.38 3.22
CA ALA A 59 17.37 -50.54 2.36
C ALA A 59 16.02 -50.37 1.63
N GLY A 60 16.08 -50.36 0.30
CA GLY A 60 14.92 -50.13 -0.56
C GLY A 60 13.82 -51.19 -0.46
N ASP A 61 12.59 -50.72 -0.61
CA ASP A 61 11.47 -51.51 -1.09
C ASP A 61 10.79 -50.75 -2.23
N SER A 62 10.70 -51.41 -3.38
CA SER A 62 10.04 -50.92 -4.57
C SER A 62 8.56 -51.29 -4.49
N GLY A 63 7.72 -50.31 -4.11
CA GLY A 63 6.27 -50.39 -4.16
C GLY A 63 5.69 -48.99 -4.27
N GLY A 64 5.03 -48.68 -5.38
CA GLY A 64 4.47 -47.36 -5.66
C GLY A 64 3.36 -46.97 -4.67
N THR A 65 3.62 -45.90 -3.93
CA THR A 65 2.65 -45.09 -3.19
C THR A 65 3.16 -43.65 -3.25
N SER A 66 2.29 -42.71 -3.65
CA SER A 66 2.51 -41.26 -3.63
C SER A 66 3.19 -40.85 -2.33
N GLN A 67 4.47 -40.47 -2.38
CA GLN A 67 5.17 -39.96 -1.20
C GLN A 67 4.73 -38.50 -1.03
N THR A 68 4.07 -38.19 0.08
CA THR A 68 3.84 -36.81 0.51
C THR A 68 5.20 -36.12 0.62
N ALA A 69 5.34 -34.94 0.02
CA ALA A 69 6.55 -34.14 0.18
C ALA A 69 6.63 -33.65 1.64
N PRO A 70 7.84 -33.44 2.20
CA PRO A 70 7.96 -32.89 3.54
C PRO A 70 7.45 -31.45 3.59
N VAL A 71 7.01 -31.00 4.76
CA VAL A 71 6.61 -29.59 5.03
C VAL A 71 7.70 -28.59 4.60
N ASP A 72 8.97 -28.98 4.72
CA ASP A 72 10.15 -28.27 4.22
C ASP A 72 10.04 -27.84 2.75
N ALA A 73 9.30 -28.60 1.92
CA ALA A 73 9.07 -28.24 0.52
C ALA A 73 8.14 -27.02 0.35
N ALA A 74 7.19 -26.80 1.26
CA ALA A 74 6.36 -25.60 1.27
C ALA A 74 7.15 -24.38 1.75
N VAL A 75 7.98 -24.53 2.78
CA VAL A 75 8.90 -23.47 3.24
C VAL A 75 9.87 -23.07 2.13
N ALA A 76 10.47 -24.06 1.47
CA ALA A 76 11.34 -23.83 0.32
C ALA A 76 10.62 -23.16 -0.86
N ALA A 77 9.34 -23.48 -1.09
CA ALA A 77 8.53 -22.82 -2.12
C ALA A 77 8.28 -21.34 -1.78
N GLU A 78 7.98 -21.00 -0.53
CA GLU A 78 7.81 -19.59 -0.10
C GLU A 78 9.12 -18.79 -0.25
N TRP A 79 10.28 -19.36 0.13
CA TRP A 79 11.57 -18.72 -0.17
C TRP A 79 11.77 -18.51 -1.66
N ASN A 80 11.29 -19.44 -2.49
CA ASN A 80 11.38 -19.31 -3.94
C ASN A 80 10.49 -18.17 -4.50
N ALA A 81 9.33 -17.92 -3.89
CA ALA A 81 8.50 -16.75 -4.19
C ALA A 81 9.21 -15.44 -3.79
N MET A 82 9.82 -15.40 -2.59
CA MET A 82 10.61 -14.25 -2.14
C MET A 82 11.81 -13.97 -3.05
N ARG A 83 12.49 -15.01 -3.51
CA ARG A 83 13.59 -14.90 -4.49
C ARG A 83 13.12 -14.29 -5.81
N ALA A 84 11.95 -14.67 -6.31
CA ALA A 84 11.37 -14.04 -7.49
C ALA A 84 11.12 -12.54 -7.24
N ARG A 85 10.50 -12.20 -6.11
CA ARG A 85 10.22 -10.81 -5.70
C ARG A 85 11.47 -9.93 -5.59
N VAL A 86 12.59 -10.47 -5.10
CA VAL A 86 13.90 -9.79 -5.10
C VAL A 86 14.35 -9.45 -6.52
N TRP A 87 14.15 -10.37 -7.48
CA TRP A 87 14.46 -10.11 -8.89
C TRP A 87 13.50 -9.10 -9.53
N ASP A 88 12.24 -9.04 -9.10
CA ASP A 88 11.27 -8.02 -9.55
C ASP A 88 11.74 -6.62 -9.18
N ALA A 89 12.22 -6.43 -7.95
CA ALA A 89 12.77 -5.14 -7.50
C ALA A 89 13.95 -4.68 -8.39
N ALA A 90 14.87 -5.61 -8.71
CA ALA A 90 15.97 -5.33 -9.63
C ALA A 90 15.52 -5.11 -11.08
N ALA A 91 14.48 -5.84 -11.54
CA ALA A 91 13.89 -5.69 -12.86
C ALA A 91 13.25 -4.30 -13.05
N LEU A 92 12.55 -3.79 -12.03
CA LEU A 92 12.03 -2.43 -12.00
C LEU A 92 13.17 -1.40 -12.05
N GLY A 93 14.24 -1.58 -11.27
CA GLY A 93 15.44 -0.75 -11.37
C GLY A 93 16.03 -0.72 -12.79
N LEU A 94 16.15 -1.88 -13.43
CA LEU A 94 16.61 -2.01 -14.83
C LEU A 94 15.69 -1.33 -15.84
N ALA A 95 14.38 -1.27 -15.54
CA ALA A 95 13.36 -0.63 -16.34
C ALA A 95 13.31 0.91 -16.16
N GLY A 96 14.07 1.45 -15.20
CA GLY A 96 14.06 2.88 -14.85
C GLY A 96 13.07 3.23 -13.74
N GLU A 97 12.35 2.25 -13.19
CA GLU A 97 11.34 2.38 -12.15
C GLU A 97 11.95 2.15 -10.76
N SER A 98 13.06 2.85 -10.46
CA SER A 98 13.84 2.57 -9.24
C SER A 98 13.07 2.87 -7.94
N GLY A 99 12.15 3.84 -7.96
CA GLY A 99 11.25 4.09 -6.83
C GLY A 99 10.32 2.91 -6.55
N ALA A 100 9.63 2.40 -7.58
CA ALA A 100 8.78 1.21 -7.45
C ALA A 100 9.59 -0.02 -7.01
N GLY A 101 10.81 -0.18 -7.55
CA GLY A 101 11.73 -1.24 -7.11
C GLY A 101 12.07 -1.14 -5.62
N ALA A 102 12.37 0.06 -5.12
CA ALA A 102 12.70 0.27 -3.71
C ALA A 102 11.52 -0.07 -2.78
N SER A 103 10.29 0.28 -3.19
CA SER A 103 9.06 -0.11 -2.48
C SER A 103 8.88 -1.63 -2.46
N VAL A 104 9.15 -2.31 -3.58
CA VAL A 104 9.13 -3.79 -3.62
C VAL A 104 10.17 -4.36 -2.65
N ALA A 105 11.41 -3.86 -2.64
CA ALA A 105 12.46 -4.31 -1.72
C ALA A 105 12.05 -4.14 -0.24
N GLN A 106 11.46 -3.00 0.12
CA GLN A 106 10.91 -2.76 1.45
C GLN A 106 9.79 -3.74 1.82
N SER A 107 8.87 -4.01 0.89
CA SER A 107 7.75 -4.92 1.13
C SER A 107 8.18 -6.38 1.32
N ILE A 108 9.28 -6.81 0.68
CA ILE A 108 9.87 -8.14 0.91
C ILE A 108 10.32 -8.24 2.36
N PHE A 109 11.03 -7.21 2.84
CA PHE A 109 11.55 -7.18 4.20
C PHE A 109 10.40 -7.26 5.23
N ALA A 110 9.39 -6.41 5.08
CA ALA A 110 8.22 -6.40 5.96
C ALA A 110 7.52 -7.76 6.02
N ARG A 111 7.22 -8.37 4.86
CA ARG A 111 6.58 -9.69 4.82
C ARG A 111 7.47 -10.79 5.40
N PHE A 112 8.77 -10.72 5.17
CA PHE A 112 9.71 -11.70 5.69
C PHE A 112 9.74 -11.67 7.22
N GLU A 113 9.82 -10.49 7.83
CA GLU A 113 9.79 -10.32 9.29
C GLU A 113 8.46 -10.73 9.94
N GLU A 114 7.35 -10.62 9.22
CA GLU A 114 6.05 -11.08 9.71
C GLU A 114 5.84 -12.60 9.58
N ALA A 115 6.64 -13.28 8.74
CA ALA A 115 6.52 -14.70 8.45
C ALA A 115 7.11 -15.56 9.59
N THR A 116 6.48 -15.45 10.75
CA THR A 116 6.91 -16.03 12.03
C THR A 116 6.39 -17.46 12.26
N GLY A 117 7.00 -18.21 13.19
CA GLY A 117 6.63 -19.58 13.57
C GLY A 117 7.62 -20.67 13.11
N GLU A 118 7.44 -21.92 13.56
CA GLU A 118 8.40 -23.01 13.28
C GLU A 118 8.66 -23.21 11.77
N TYR A 119 7.62 -23.08 10.95
CA TYR A 119 7.68 -23.17 9.50
C TYR A 119 7.49 -21.80 8.80
N GLY A 120 7.60 -20.71 9.57
CA GLY A 120 7.72 -19.35 9.06
C GLY A 120 8.98 -19.19 8.21
N ALA A 121 8.91 -18.40 7.14
CA ALA A 121 10.04 -18.20 6.23
C ALA A 121 11.25 -17.57 6.94
N HIS A 122 11.01 -16.72 7.95
CA HIS A 122 12.05 -16.09 8.74
C HIS A 122 12.76 -17.10 9.64
N GLU A 123 12.07 -17.72 10.60
CA GLU A 123 12.73 -18.58 11.59
C GLU A 123 13.26 -19.85 10.94
N ALA A 124 12.67 -20.31 9.83
CA ALA A 124 13.24 -21.40 9.07
C ALA A 124 14.61 -21.03 8.47
N LEU A 125 14.80 -19.78 8.03
CA LEU A 125 16.06 -19.35 7.42
C LEU A 125 17.13 -19.17 8.50
N GLU A 126 16.78 -18.47 9.58
CA GLU A 126 17.67 -18.27 10.73
C GLU A 126 18.13 -19.62 11.31
N ARG A 127 17.20 -20.57 11.47
CA ARG A 127 17.52 -21.92 11.94
C ARG A 127 18.37 -22.73 10.97
N ALA A 128 18.17 -22.54 9.67
CA ALA A 128 18.97 -23.20 8.65
C ALA A 128 20.40 -22.64 8.63
N SER A 129 20.54 -21.31 8.71
CA SER A 129 21.81 -20.59 8.75
C SER A 129 21.61 -19.13 9.17
N GLU A 130 22.05 -18.78 10.39
CA GLU A 130 22.12 -17.38 10.88
C GLU A 130 22.98 -16.50 9.94
N GLU A 131 24.01 -17.07 9.31
CA GLU A 131 24.88 -16.38 8.35
C GLU A 131 24.10 -16.01 7.07
N ASN A 132 23.30 -16.93 6.54
CA ASN A 132 22.49 -16.65 5.34
C ASN A 132 21.39 -15.64 5.63
N TYR A 133 20.79 -15.69 6.83
CA TYR A 133 19.80 -14.69 7.24
C TYR A 133 20.43 -13.29 7.30
N ALA A 134 21.55 -13.13 8.01
CA ALA A 134 22.21 -11.84 8.14
C ALA A 134 22.65 -11.25 6.79
N GLU A 135 23.24 -12.07 5.90
CA GLU A 135 23.63 -11.61 4.56
C GLU A 135 22.41 -11.32 3.66
N PHE A 136 21.29 -12.02 3.84
CA PHE A 136 20.05 -11.75 3.12
C PHE A 136 19.43 -10.41 3.53
N GLU A 137 19.35 -10.14 4.83
CA GLU A 137 18.86 -8.88 5.39
C GLU A 137 19.72 -7.70 4.92
N GLU A 138 21.06 -7.80 5.06
CA GLU A 138 21.99 -6.76 4.63
C GLU A 138 21.82 -6.45 3.13
N ALA A 139 21.82 -7.48 2.29
CA ALA A 139 21.65 -7.32 0.85
C ALA A 139 20.29 -6.70 0.48
N LEU A 140 19.21 -7.04 1.17
CA LEU A 140 17.90 -6.45 0.90
C LEU A 140 17.85 -4.96 1.30
N GLY A 141 18.50 -4.60 2.41
CA GLY A 141 18.68 -3.22 2.85
C GLY A 141 19.48 -2.39 1.82
N GLU A 142 20.60 -2.93 1.35
CA GLU A 142 21.45 -2.28 0.34
C GLU A 142 20.80 -2.23 -1.05
N LEU A 143 20.05 -3.27 -1.45
CA LEU A 143 19.25 -3.28 -2.67
C LEU A 143 18.31 -2.07 -2.71
N ARG A 144 17.61 -1.80 -1.60
CA ARG A 144 16.70 -0.66 -1.48
C ARG A 144 17.45 0.67 -1.49
N THR A 145 18.45 0.82 -0.63
CA THR A 145 19.05 2.12 -0.29
C THR A 145 20.17 2.50 -1.26
N GLU A 146 21.27 1.74 -1.24
CA GLU A 146 22.47 1.96 -2.05
C GLU A 146 22.27 1.60 -3.54
N GLY A 147 21.31 0.72 -3.83
CA GLY A 147 20.91 0.38 -5.19
C GLY A 147 19.82 1.29 -5.74
N LEU A 148 18.58 1.00 -5.38
CA LEU A 148 17.38 1.53 -6.04
C LEU A 148 17.12 3.01 -5.70
N GLN A 149 17.16 3.42 -4.43
CA GLN A 149 16.98 4.82 -4.05
C GLN A 149 18.13 5.71 -4.53
N ALA A 150 19.36 5.20 -4.53
CA ALA A 150 20.52 5.90 -5.09
C ALA A 150 20.56 5.94 -6.63
N GLY A 151 19.72 5.14 -7.30
CA GLY A 151 19.72 5.00 -8.76
C GLY A 151 20.92 4.24 -9.33
N ASP A 152 21.62 3.46 -8.51
CA ASP A 152 22.72 2.58 -8.93
C ASP A 152 22.18 1.18 -9.29
N VAL A 153 21.80 1.03 -10.55
CA VAL A 153 21.22 -0.21 -11.08
C VAL A 153 22.20 -1.39 -11.04
N GLU A 154 23.52 -1.14 -11.11
CA GLU A 154 24.49 -2.23 -11.03
C GLU A 154 24.63 -2.71 -9.58
N ARG A 155 24.64 -1.80 -8.61
CA ARG A 155 24.57 -2.15 -7.18
C ARG A 155 23.28 -2.89 -6.85
N ALA A 156 22.13 -2.42 -7.34
CA ALA A 156 20.86 -3.11 -7.15
C ALA A 156 20.90 -4.57 -7.68
N ARG A 157 21.54 -4.81 -8.82
CA ARG A 157 21.66 -6.18 -9.36
C ARG A 157 22.62 -7.06 -8.57
N GLU A 158 23.71 -6.49 -8.07
CA GLU A 158 24.65 -7.18 -7.20
C GLU A 158 23.94 -7.65 -5.92
N GLU A 159 23.22 -6.74 -5.26
CA GLU A 159 22.52 -7.04 -4.02
C GLU A 159 21.34 -8.00 -4.19
N ALA A 160 20.57 -7.85 -5.28
CA ALA A 160 19.55 -8.84 -5.62
C ALA A 160 20.16 -10.24 -5.86
N SER A 161 21.36 -10.32 -6.43
CA SER A 161 22.09 -11.57 -6.58
C SER A 161 22.53 -12.17 -5.24
N ILE A 162 23.02 -11.34 -4.32
CA ILE A 162 23.44 -11.78 -2.98
C ILE A 162 22.23 -12.31 -2.22
N ALA A 163 21.17 -11.51 -2.07
CA ALA A 163 19.94 -11.88 -1.39
C ALA A 163 19.32 -13.18 -1.96
N SER A 164 19.23 -13.28 -3.30
CA SER A 164 18.68 -14.48 -3.94
C SER A 164 19.56 -15.73 -3.73
N THR A 165 20.88 -15.56 -3.61
CA THR A 165 21.83 -16.66 -3.36
C THR A 165 21.68 -17.21 -1.95
N GLN A 166 21.54 -16.34 -0.94
CA GLN A 166 21.38 -16.77 0.46
C GLN A 166 20.17 -17.69 0.65
N LEU A 167 19.03 -17.31 0.07
CA LEU A 167 17.83 -18.12 0.06
C LEU A 167 18.02 -19.41 -0.76
N ALA A 168 18.70 -19.36 -1.91
CA ALA A 168 18.96 -20.55 -2.73
C ALA A 168 19.82 -21.60 -2.01
N GLU A 169 20.83 -21.16 -1.28
CA GLU A 169 21.72 -22.04 -0.51
C GLU A 169 20.98 -22.69 0.66
N ALA A 170 20.20 -21.91 1.42
CA ALA A 170 19.34 -22.43 2.49
C ALA A 170 18.30 -23.42 1.95
N GLN A 171 17.63 -23.07 0.84
CA GLN A 171 16.69 -23.92 0.13
C GLN A 171 17.34 -25.26 -0.27
N ARG A 172 18.54 -25.23 -0.87
CA ARG A 172 19.25 -26.45 -1.28
C ARG A 172 19.68 -27.31 -0.08
N ALA A 173 20.05 -26.69 1.04
CA ALA A 173 20.35 -27.41 2.27
C ALA A 173 19.12 -28.09 2.86
N LEU A 174 17.95 -27.44 2.77
CA LEU A 174 16.69 -27.91 3.34
C LEU A 174 16.07 -29.07 2.52
N VAL A 175 15.90 -28.89 1.20
CA VAL A 175 15.13 -29.83 0.36
C VAL A 175 15.98 -30.69 -0.58
N GLY A 176 17.30 -30.51 -0.58
CA GLY A 176 18.22 -31.24 -1.45
C GLY A 176 18.28 -30.70 -2.89
N SER A 177 19.23 -31.22 -3.67
CA SER A 177 19.58 -30.64 -4.97
C SER A 177 18.49 -30.75 -6.04
N SER A 178 17.82 -31.89 -6.18
CA SER A 178 16.82 -32.07 -7.24
C SER A 178 15.63 -31.13 -7.07
N THR A 179 15.09 -31.04 -5.85
CA THR A 179 13.98 -30.12 -5.52
C THR A 179 14.43 -28.67 -5.63
N ALA A 180 15.63 -28.33 -5.14
CA ALA A 180 16.14 -26.96 -5.26
C ALA A 180 16.39 -26.56 -6.73
N ASP A 181 16.93 -27.44 -7.57
CA ASP A 181 17.09 -27.19 -9.01
C ASP A 181 15.72 -27.02 -9.70
N ALA A 182 14.69 -27.78 -9.28
CA ALA A 182 13.33 -27.59 -9.79
C ALA A 182 12.76 -26.21 -9.44
N LEU A 183 12.91 -25.77 -8.20
CA LEU A 183 12.47 -24.46 -7.73
C LEU A 183 13.26 -23.32 -8.40
N ASP A 184 14.58 -23.46 -8.54
CA ASP A 184 15.43 -22.51 -9.28
C ASP A 184 14.94 -22.31 -10.72
N LEU A 185 14.56 -23.40 -11.40
CA LEU A 185 14.02 -23.33 -12.77
C LEU A 185 12.71 -22.52 -12.81
N GLN A 186 11.84 -22.71 -11.82
CA GLN A 186 10.58 -21.97 -11.73
C GLN A 186 10.84 -20.47 -11.53
N THR A 187 11.81 -20.07 -10.71
CA THR A 187 12.21 -18.66 -10.55
C THR A 187 12.71 -18.06 -11.87
N PHE A 188 13.51 -18.80 -12.64
CA PHE A 188 13.93 -18.34 -13.97
C PHE A 188 12.77 -18.22 -14.95
N GLY A 189 11.78 -19.11 -14.85
CA GLY A 189 10.51 -19.01 -15.56
C GLY A 189 9.73 -17.75 -15.19
N VAL A 190 9.64 -17.40 -13.90
CA VAL A 190 9.03 -16.14 -13.43
C VAL A 190 9.82 -14.95 -13.95
N SER A 191 11.15 -14.96 -13.91
CA SER A 191 11.95 -13.87 -14.47
C SER A 191 11.79 -13.65 -15.99
N ALA A 192 11.38 -14.67 -16.75
CA ALA A 192 10.99 -14.49 -18.15
C ALA A 192 9.67 -13.71 -18.27
N LEU A 193 8.77 -13.94 -17.32
CA LEU A 193 7.45 -13.38 -17.21
C LEU A 193 7.45 -11.94 -16.65
N ASP A 194 8.47 -11.51 -15.90
CA ASP A 194 8.73 -10.09 -15.57
C ASP A 194 8.93 -9.26 -16.85
N ALA A 195 9.65 -9.81 -17.84
CA ALA A 195 9.81 -9.15 -19.13
C ALA A 195 8.47 -9.02 -19.88
N ALA A 196 7.56 -9.99 -19.73
CA ALA A 196 6.21 -9.90 -20.27
C ALA A 196 5.38 -8.83 -19.55
N ALA A 197 5.53 -8.71 -18.23
CA ALA A 197 4.86 -7.70 -17.40
C ALA A 197 5.30 -6.28 -17.79
N LEU A 198 6.62 -6.05 -17.90
CA LEU A 198 7.18 -4.78 -18.38
C LEU A 198 6.73 -4.44 -19.81
N ALA A 199 6.69 -5.44 -20.71
CA ALA A 199 6.18 -5.22 -22.07
C ALA A 199 4.68 -4.91 -22.09
N ALA A 200 3.89 -5.45 -21.16
CA ALA A 200 2.48 -5.09 -21.00
C ALA A 200 2.30 -3.64 -20.52
N ALA A 201 3.20 -3.17 -19.65
CA ALA A 201 3.29 -1.77 -19.20
C ALA A 201 3.92 -0.83 -20.26
N GLY A 202 4.30 -1.34 -21.44
CA GLY A 202 4.91 -0.55 -22.51
C GLY A 202 6.42 -0.32 -22.37
N ASN A 203 7.06 -0.88 -21.35
CA ASN A 203 8.49 -0.73 -21.10
C ASN A 203 9.31 -1.83 -21.81
N LEU A 204 9.45 -1.69 -23.12
CA LEU A 204 10.15 -2.66 -23.97
C LEU A 204 11.67 -2.67 -23.77
N ASP A 205 12.28 -1.54 -23.39
CA ASP A 205 13.72 -1.52 -23.07
C ASP A 205 14.01 -2.28 -21.76
N GLY A 206 13.16 -2.10 -20.74
CA GLY A 206 13.19 -2.88 -19.51
C GLY A 206 13.01 -4.37 -19.79
N ALA A 207 11.98 -4.75 -20.56
CA ALA A 207 11.74 -6.14 -20.95
C ALA A 207 12.95 -6.79 -21.65
N ARG A 208 13.63 -6.05 -22.54
CA ARG A 208 14.87 -6.51 -23.20
C ARG A 208 15.99 -6.75 -22.18
N ARG A 209 16.24 -5.79 -21.29
CA ARG A 209 17.32 -5.88 -20.27
C ARG A 209 17.08 -7.01 -19.27
N VAL A 210 15.83 -7.20 -18.85
CA VAL A 210 15.44 -8.31 -17.96
C VAL A 210 15.67 -9.64 -18.66
N SER A 211 15.28 -9.77 -19.94
CA SER A 211 15.56 -10.98 -20.72
C SER A 211 17.07 -11.27 -20.83
N GLU A 212 17.90 -10.25 -21.08
CA GLU A 212 19.36 -10.35 -21.12
C GLU A 212 19.97 -10.80 -19.79
N ALA A 213 19.51 -10.21 -18.69
CA ALA A 213 19.94 -10.57 -17.35
C ALA A 213 19.53 -12.02 -17.00
N THR A 214 18.29 -12.42 -17.32
CA THR A 214 17.80 -13.78 -17.07
C THR A 214 18.56 -14.84 -17.87
N ILE A 215 18.86 -14.59 -19.15
CA ILE A 215 19.70 -15.48 -19.96
C ILE A 215 21.07 -15.65 -19.30
N SER A 216 21.73 -14.55 -18.96
CA SER A 216 23.09 -14.58 -18.39
C SER A 216 23.13 -15.35 -17.06
N ARG A 217 22.15 -15.12 -16.17
CA ARG A 217 22.05 -15.83 -14.89
C ARG A 217 21.77 -17.31 -15.08
N PHE A 218 20.88 -17.67 -16.01
CA PHE A 218 20.54 -19.05 -16.28
C PHE A 218 21.77 -19.83 -16.78
N GLU A 219 22.57 -19.28 -17.70
CA GLU A 219 23.80 -19.91 -18.20
C GLU A 219 24.82 -20.24 -17.10
N GLU A 220 24.84 -19.47 -16.02
CA GLU A 220 25.76 -19.64 -14.89
C GLU A 220 25.20 -20.55 -13.77
N ALA A 221 23.88 -20.81 -13.78
CA ALA A 221 23.21 -21.54 -12.72
C ALA A 221 23.38 -23.07 -12.82
N SER A 222 23.40 -23.77 -11.67
CA SER A 222 23.52 -25.24 -11.65
C SER A 222 22.37 -25.94 -12.37
N VAL A 223 21.18 -25.35 -12.30
CA VAL A 223 19.95 -25.87 -12.91
C VAL A 223 20.05 -25.96 -14.44
N HIS A 224 20.88 -25.14 -15.09
CA HIS A 224 21.10 -25.20 -16.54
C HIS A 224 21.57 -26.59 -16.99
N ALA A 225 22.64 -27.09 -16.36
CA ALA A 225 23.19 -28.40 -16.69
C ALA A 225 22.28 -29.54 -16.22
N ALA A 226 21.57 -29.35 -15.11
CA ALA A 226 20.60 -30.31 -14.60
C ALA A 226 19.43 -30.50 -15.60
N LEU A 227 18.85 -29.40 -16.09
CA LEU A 227 17.76 -29.40 -17.05
C LEU A 227 18.20 -29.96 -18.39
N GLU A 228 19.34 -29.53 -18.96
CA GLU A 228 19.86 -30.06 -20.23
C GLU A 228 19.99 -31.59 -20.19
N SER A 229 20.43 -32.13 -19.04
CA SER A 229 20.60 -33.57 -18.86
C SER A 229 19.28 -34.32 -18.61
N ALA A 230 18.32 -33.71 -17.92
CA ALA A 230 17.07 -34.35 -17.52
C ALA A 230 16.00 -34.26 -18.61
N ASP A 231 15.85 -33.08 -19.22
CA ASP A 231 14.87 -32.76 -20.25
C ASP A 231 15.44 -31.76 -21.27
N GLY A 232 16.10 -32.30 -22.30
CA GLY A 232 16.70 -31.50 -23.37
C GLY A 232 15.68 -30.76 -24.26
N ASP A 233 14.41 -31.19 -24.28
CA ASP A 233 13.36 -30.51 -25.04
C ASP A 233 12.87 -29.28 -24.26
N ALA A 234 12.64 -29.42 -22.95
CA ALA A 234 12.31 -28.30 -22.06
C ALA A 234 13.46 -27.27 -21.99
N TYR A 235 14.71 -27.74 -21.88
CA TYR A 235 15.91 -26.89 -21.95
C TYR A 235 15.91 -26.01 -23.21
N GLN A 236 15.76 -26.62 -24.40
CA GLN A 236 15.77 -25.88 -25.66
C GLN A 236 14.57 -24.93 -25.78
N ALA A 237 13.38 -25.34 -25.33
CA ALA A 237 12.20 -24.50 -25.37
C ALA A 237 12.35 -23.27 -24.47
N PHE A 238 12.92 -23.44 -23.28
CA PHE A 238 13.20 -22.35 -22.34
C PHE A 238 14.22 -21.36 -22.91
N GLU A 239 15.39 -21.84 -23.35
CA GLU A 239 16.47 -21.02 -23.90
C GLU A 239 16.02 -20.24 -25.15
N ASN A 240 15.37 -20.92 -26.11
CA ASN A 240 14.86 -20.27 -27.32
C ASN A 240 13.76 -19.24 -27.02
N GLY A 241 12.88 -19.52 -26.04
CA GLY A 241 11.83 -18.60 -25.63
C GLY A 241 12.39 -17.29 -25.05
N LEU A 242 13.42 -17.38 -24.19
CA LEU A 242 14.11 -16.21 -23.66
C LEU A 242 14.80 -15.39 -24.76
N GLU A 243 15.52 -16.05 -25.68
CA GLU A 243 16.17 -15.35 -26.80
C GLU A 243 15.16 -14.67 -27.74
N ALA A 244 14.02 -15.32 -27.98
CA ALA A 244 12.95 -14.81 -28.82
C ALA A 244 12.25 -13.61 -28.15
N ALA A 245 11.98 -13.66 -26.84
CA ALA A 245 11.44 -12.54 -26.08
C ALA A 245 12.39 -11.34 -26.12
N ARG A 246 13.69 -11.54 -25.89
CA ARG A 246 14.72 -10.49 -26.02
C ARG A 246 14.73 -9.84 -27.40
N SER A 247 14.72 -10.67 -28.45
CA SER A 247 14.75 -10.20 -29.85
C SER A 247 13.47 -9.46 -30.25
N ALA A 248 12.32 -9.87 -29.70
CA ALA A 248 11.05 -9.20 -29.89
C ALA A 248 11.02 -7.82 -29.21
N ALA A 249 11.57 -7.72 -27.99
CA ALA A 249 11.70 -6.46 -27.28
C ALA A 249 12.61 -5.47 -28.03
N GLU A 250 13.74 -5.94 -28.59
CA GLU A 250 14.60 -5.14 -29.50
C GLU A 250 13.88 -4.66 -30.77
N SER A 251 12.82 -5.34 -31.17
CA SER A 251 12.04 -5.05 -32.39
C SER A 251 10.74 -4.31 -32.09
N ASP A 252 10.55 -3.84 -30.86
CA ASP A 252 9.34 -3.18 -30.34
C ASP A 252 8.04 -4.02 -30.48
N ASP A 253 8.13 -5.36 -30.42
CA ASP A 253 6.99 -6.28 -30.53
C ASP A 253 6.53 -6.80 -29.16
N ALA A 254 5.80 -5.96 -28.42
CA ALA A 254 5.24 -6.32 -27.11
C ALA A 254 4.33 -7.56 -27.14
N GLY A 255 3.68 -7.84 -28.28
CA GLY A 255 2.84 -9.02 -28.44
C GLY A 255 3.68 -10.30 -28.40
N THR A 256 4.78 -10.31 -29.16
CA THR A 256 5.69 -11.45 -29.21
C THR A 256 6.50 -11.62 -27.93
N VAL A 257 6.95 -10.53 -27.27
CA VAL A 257 7.61 -10.64 -25.95
C VAL A 257 6.75 -11.45 -24.99
N ARG A 258 5.47 -11.08 -24.86
CA ARG A 258 4.53 -11.76 -23.95
C ARG A 258 4.29 -13.22 -24.32
N SER A 259 4.14 -13.54 -25.62
CA SER A 259 3.89 -14.93 -26.02
C SER A 259 5.11 -15.84 -25.83
N GLU A 260 6.32 -15.34 -26.10
CA GLU A 260 7.55 -16.12 -25.97
C GLU A 260 7.96 -16.30 -24.50
N ALA A 261 7.80 -15.26 -23.67
CA ALA A 261 7.99 -15.35 -22.22
C ALA A 261 7.06 -16.39 -21.57
N LYS A 262 5.76 -16.41 -21.94
CA LYS A 262 4.83 -17.45 -21.50
C LYS A 262 5.25 -18.85 -21.94
N SER A 263 5.79 -18.97 -23.15
CA SER A 263 6.28 -20.26 -23.66
C SER A 263 7.52 -20.73 -22.88
N ALA A 264 8.43 -19.81 -22.55
CA ALA A 264 9.58 -20.09 -21.69
C ALA A 264 9.12 -20.53 -20.29
N TYR A 265 8.20 -19.80 -19.66
CA TYR A 265 7.66 -20.19 -18.36
C TYR A 265 7.02 -21.58 -18.37
N ALA A 266 6.20 -21.89 -19.37
CA ALA A 266 5.61 -23.22 -19.51
C ALA A 266 6.68 -24.32 -19.59
N ALA A 267 7.75 -24.09 -20.38
CA ALA A 267 8.88 -25.02 -20.46
C ALA A 267 9.64 -25.16 -19.13
N ALA A 268 9.81 -24.07 -18.39
CA ALA A 268 10.42 -24.09 -17.06
C ALA A 268 9.58 -24.89 -16.06
N ILE A 269 8.26 -24.71 -16.06
CA ILE A 269 7.34 -25.49 -15.22
C ILE A 269 7.42 -26.99 -15.59
N ASP A 270 7.32 -27.35 -16.87
CA ASP A 270 7.41 -28.76 -17.31
C ASP A 270 8.75 -29.41 -16.93
N GLY A 271 9.85 -28.67 -17.13
CA GLY A 271 11.19 -29.09 -16.71
C GLY A 271 11.29 -29.27 -15.19
N SER A 272 10.67 -28.40 -14.39
CA SER A 272 10.71 -28.46 -12.93
C SER A 272 10.05 -29.73 -12.38
N TYR A 273 8.91 -30.14 -12.95
CA TYR A 273 8.25 -31.41 -12.60
C TYR A 273 9.06 -32.63 -13.01
N THR A 274 9.95 -32.50 -13.99
CA THR A 274 10.88 -33.57 -14.40
C THR A 274 12.09 -33.65 -13.48
N LEU A 275 12.55 -32.51 -12.96
CA LEU A 275 13.71 -32.41 -12.05
C LEU A 275 13.36 -32.82 -10.61
N ALA A 276 12.18 -32.47 -10.12
CA ALA A 276 11.83 -32.66 -8.71
C ALA A 276 11.74 -34.14 -8.30
N ASP A 277 12.21 -34.45 -7.09
CA ASP A 277 12.13 -35.80 -6.52
C ASP A 277 10.68 -36.16 -6.13
N ALA A 278 9.83 -35.16 -5.87
CA ALA A 278 8.43 -35.31 -5.51
C ALA A 278 7.55 -34.33 -6.31
N GLU A 279 6.51 -34.85 -6.96
CA GLU A 279 5.55 -34.07 -7.73
C GLU A 279 4.89 -32.96 -6.91
N ARG A 280 4.54 -33.26 -5.65
CA ARG A 280 3.91 -32.28 -4.74
C ARG A 280 4.86 -31.17 -4.31
N ALA A 281 6.18 -31.42 -4.28
CA ALA A 281 7.17 -30.36 -4.04
C ALA A 281 7.29 -29.41 -5.23
N ALA A 282 7.32 -29.95 -6.46
CA ALA A 282 7.22 -29.11 -7.67
C ALA A 282 5.90 -28.33 -7.75
N GLY A 283 4.80 -28.96 -7.30
CA GLY A 283 3.49 -28.31 -7.19
C GLY A 283 3.45 -27.16 -6.19
N ALA A 284 4.03 -27.32 -5.00
CA ALA A 284 4.17 -26.23 -4.04
C ALA A 284 4.96 -25.05 -4.65
N GLY A 285 6.10 -25.34 -5.28
CA GLY A 285 6.87 -24.33 -6.02
C GLY A 285 6.10 -23.67 -7.16
N HIS A 286 5.22 -24.41 -7.84
CA HIS A 286 4.38 -23.87 -8.90
C HIS A 286 3.30 -22.92 -8.32
N LEU A 287 2.72 -23.19 -7.16
CA LEU A 287 1.86 -22.19 -6.49
C LEU A 287 2.65 -20.96 -6.06
N ALA A 288 3.87 -21.12 -5.56
CA ALA A 288 4.78 -20.03 -5.23
C ALA A 288 5.14 -19.18 -6.47
N SER A 289 5.28 -19.78 -7.65
CA SER A 289 5.50 -19.01 -8.88
C SER A 289 4.26 -18.25 -9.31
N LEU A 290 3.04 -18.73 -9.02
CA LEU A 290 1.80 -17.97 -9.26
C LEU A 290 1.60 -16.84 -8.23
N GLN A 291 2.01 -17.05 -6.98
CA GLN A 291 2.08 -16.01 -5.95
C GLN A 291 3.01 -14.87 -6.36
N ALA A 292 4.23 -15.19 -6.81
CA ALA A 292 5.18 -14.21 -7.32
C ALA A 292 4.55 -13.38 -8.46
N ARG A 293 3.87 -14.03 -9.40
CA ARG A 293 3.12 -13.37 -10.48
C ARG A 293 1.99 -12.46 -10.00
N GLY A 294 1.43 -12.73 -8.82
CA GLY A 294 0.51 -11.82 -8.13
C GLY A 294 1.22 -10.54 -7.70
N TRP A 295 2.41 -10.66 -7.13
CA TRP A 295 3.25 -9.51 -6.79
C TRP A 295 3.77 -8.76 -8.02
N ASP A 296 4.07 -9.44 -9.15
CA ASP A 296 4.36 -8.75 -10.43
C ASP A 296 3.22 -7.81 -10.82
N ALA A 297 1.96 -8.23 -10.63
CA ALA A 297 0.80 -7.42 -10.97
C ALA A 297 0.72 -6.18 -10.06
N ALA A 298 0.97 -6.33 -8.74
CA ALA A 298 1.07 -5.21 -7.81
C ALA A 298 2.19 -4.25 -8.21
N ALA A 299 3.37 -4.79 -8.54
CA ALA A 299 4.53 -4.03 -8.98
C ALA A 299 4.24 -3.25 -10.27
N VAL A 300 3.65 -3.89 -11.29
CA VAL A 300 3.22 -3.21 -12.52
C VAL A 300 2.20 -2.12 -12.21
N ALA A 301 1.19 -2.38 -11.38
CA ALA A 301 0.21 -1.37 -10.99
C ALA A 301 0.88 -0.16 -10.32
N ALA A 302 1.91 -0.39 -9.49
CA ALA A 302 2.67 0.66 -8.82
C ALA A 302 3.61 1.46 -9.75
N THR A 303 3.93 0.95 -10.96
CA THR A 303 4.69 1.73 -11.97
C THR A 303 3.85 2.75 -12.72
N GLY A 304 2.52 2.70 -12.60
CA GLY A 304 1.61 3.63 -13.25
C GLY A 304 1.36 4.89 -12.40
N GLY A 305 1.00 5.98 -13.07
CA GLY A 305 0.45 7.17 -12.42
C GLY A 305 -1.05 7.04 -12.17
N PRO A 306 -1.67 8.00 -11.46
CA PRO A 306 -3.12 8.03 -11.32
C PRO A 306 -3.83 8.00 -12.68
N SER A 307 -5.04 7.45 -12.70
CA SER A 307 -5.88 7.45 -13.90
C SER A 307 -6.31 8.87 -14.29
N THR A 308 -6.81 9.04 -15.52
CA THR A 308 -7.45 10.32 -15.88
C THR A 308 -8.73 10.56 -15.06
N ASP A 309 -9.36 9.52 -14.52
CA ASP A 309 -10.50 9.61 -13.61
C ASP A 309 -10.15 10.33 -12.31
N TYR A 310 -8.95 10.11 -11.79
CA TYR A 310 -8.45 10.91 -10.67
C TYR A 310 -8.41 12.41 -11.00
N ALA A 311 -7.96 12.79 -12.20
CA ALA A 311 -7.98 14.19 -12.63
C ALA A 311 -9.42 14.75 -12.76
N HIS A 312 -10.37 13.91 -13.17
CA HIS A 312 -11.79 14.25 -13.17
C HIS A 312 -12.30 14.46 -11.73
N ALA A 313 -11.94 13.61 -10.78
CA ALA A 313 -12.31 13.73 -9.37
C ALA A 313 -11.71 14.98 -8.70
N ALA A 314 -10.46 15.34 -9.01
CA ALA A 314 -9.86 16.59 -8.54
C ALA A 314 -10.66 17.82 -9.03
N ALA A 315 -11.15 17.80 -10.27
CA ALA A 315 -12.07 18.81 -10.78
C ALA A 315 -13.41 18.86 -10.00
N LEU A 316 -13.99 17.70 -9.67
CA LEU A 316 -15.21 17.61 -8.86
C LEU A 316 -15.00 18.21 -7.46
N THR A 317 -13.85 17.94 -6.83
CA THR A 317 -13.46 18.50 -5.54
C THR A 317 -13.40 20.03 -5.56
N LEU A 318 -12.85 20.61 -6.63
CA LEU A 318 -12.86 22.06 -6.82
C LEU A 318 -14.29 22.62 -7.00
N TYR A 319 -15.19 21.90 -7.67
CA TYR A 319 -16.60 22.31 -7.75
C TYR A 319 -17.30 22.27 -6.38
N ARG A 320 -16.98 21.29 -5.52
CA ARG A 320 -17.50 21.24 -4.13
C ARG A 320 -17.11 22.49 -3.36
N ALA A 321 -15.83 22.87 -3.39
CA ALA A 321 -15.35 24.09 -2.73
C ALA A 321 -16.06 25.35 -3.27
N ARG A 322 -16.18 25.48 -4.59
CA ARG A 322 -16.86 26.63 -5.22
C ARG A 322 -18.37 26.69 -4.92
N ALA A 323 -19.04 25.56 -4.75
CA ALA A 323 -20.43 25.53 -4.31
C ALA A 323 -20.56 26.04 -2.86
N ALA A 324 -19.59 25.72 -2.00
CA ALA A 324 -19.53 26.25 -0.64
C ALA A 324 -19.30 27.77 -0.63
N ASP A 325 -18.51 28.31 -1.56
CA ASP A 325 -18.33 29.76 -1.75
C ASP A 325 -19.62 30.48 -2.13
N ALA A 326 -20.40 29.88 -3.04
CA ALA A 326 -21.71 30.43 -3.43
C ALA A 326 -22.65 30.50 -2.22
N ARG A 327 -22.68 29.43 -1.41
CA ARG A 327 -23.43 29.38 -0.14
C ARG A 327 -22.92 30.43 0.86
N TRP A 328 -21.61 30.60 0.99
CA TRP A 328 -21.00 31.59 1.87
C TRP A 328 -21.42 33.01 1.50
N LEU A 329 -21.30 33.40 0.23
CA LEU A 329 -21.75 34.72 -0.25
C LEU A 329 -23.25 34.94 -0.03
N ALA A 330 -24.08 33.91 -0.28
CA ALA A 330 -25.51 33.99 -0.04
C ALA A 330 -25.84 34.26 1.44
N ALA A 331 -25.15 33.57 2.36
CA ALA A 331 -25.30 33.78 3.81
C ALA A 331 -24.90 35.21 4.25
N ARG A 332 -23.97 35.85 3.52
CA ARG A 332 -23.56 37.24 3.76
C ARG A 332 -24.42 38.29 3.05
N GLY A 333 -25.41 37.85 2.28
CA GLY A 333 -26.35 38.73 1.57
C GLY A 333 -25.88 39.20 0.19
N GLU A 334 -24.75 38.69 -0.32
CA GLU A 334 -24.23 38.97 -1.67
C GLU A 334 -24.90 38.06 -2.71
N THR A 335 -26.24 38.10 -2.78
CA THR A 335 -27.04 37.12 -3.53
C THR A 335 -26.84 37.18 -5.05
N GLU A 336 -26.57 38.35 -5.63
CA GLU A 336 -26.32 38.49 -7.07
C GLU A 336 -25.00 37.80 -7.48
N ARG A 337 -23.94 38.01 -6.69
CA ARG A 337 -22.65 37.35 -6.92
C ARG A 337 -22.74 35.84 -6.64
N ALA A 338 -23.40 35.45 -5.55
CA ALA A 338 -23.62 34.05 -5.19
C ALA A 338 -24.37 33.27 -6.29
N ALA A 339 -25.46 33.82 -6.84
CA ALA A 339 -26.21 33.20 -7.94
C ALA A 339 -25.37 33.11 -9.22
N THR A 340 -24.50 34.11 -9.47
CA THR A 340 -23.55 34.08 -10.59
C THR A 340 -22.53 32.96 -10.43
N LEU A 341 -22.00 32.73 -9.21
CA LEU A 341 -21.08 31.61 -8.94
C LEU A 341 -21.76 30.27 -9.23
N ALA A 342 -22.97 30.04 -8.69
CA ALA A 342 -23.71 28.79 -8.93
C ALA A 342 -23.96 28.55 -10.44
N SER A 343 -24.37 29.59 -11.17
CA SER A 343 -24.58 29.50 -12.62
C SER A 343 -23.30 29.25 -13.41
N ASP A 344 -22.19 29.88 -13.03
CA ASP A 344 -20.89 29.71 -13.69
C ASP A 344 -20.25 28.35 -13.37
N ILE A 345 -20.55 27.73 -12.21
CA ILE A 345 -20.14 26.34 -11.93
C ILE A 345 -20.77 25.41 -12.97
N PHE A 346 -22.09 25.48 -13.15
CA PHE A 346 -22.81 24.69 -14.14
C PHE A 346 -22.27 24.93 -15.55
N ALA A 347 -22.17 26.19 -15.98
CA ALA A 347 -21.70 26.54 -17.31
C ALA A 347 -20.26 26.10 -17.60
N HIS A 348 -19.41 26.06 -16.57
CA HIS A 348 -18.04 25.56 -16.70
C HIS A 348 -18.03 24.03 -16.76
N PHE A 349 -18.80 23.35 -15.92
CA PHE A 349 -18.90 21.89 -15.90
C PHE A 349 -19.36 21.31 -17.24
N GLU A 350 -20.37 21.92 -17.89
CA GLU A 350 -20.86 21.52 -19.22
C GLU A 350 -19.79 21.45 -20.32
N GLY A 351 -18.68 22.18 -20.16
CA GLY A 351 -17.56 22.16 -21.10
C GLY A 351 -16.31 21.44 -20.55
N ALA A 352 -16.37 20.93 -19.32
CA ALA A 352 -15.23 20.31 -18.66
C ALA A 352 -15.11 18.84 -19.04
N ARG A 353 -13.88 18.34 -19.08
CA ARG A 353 -13.61 16.91 -19.33
C ARG A 353 -14.26 16.00 -18.27
N ALA A 354 -14.48 16.51 -17.06
CA ALA A 354 -15.15 15.78 -15.97
C ALA A 354 -16.66 15.55 -16.18
N HIS A 355 -17.31 16.24 -17.12
CA HIS A 355 -18.74 16.02 -17.39
C HIS A 355 -19.00 14.61 -17.89
N GLU A 356 -18.38 14.23 -19.02
CA GLU A 356 -18.59 12.92 -19.64
C GLU A 356 -18.15 11.80 -18.69
N ALA A 357 -17.08 12.03 -17.92
CA ALA A 357 -16.58 11.08 -16.94
C ALA A 357 -17.57 10.83 -15.79
N LEU A 358 -18.15 11.90 -15.19
CA LEU A 358 -19.15 11.73 -14.13
C LEU A 358 -20.42 11.06 -14.68
N GLU A 359 -20.91 11.47 -15.85
CA GLU A 359 -22.11 10.89 -16.45
C GLU A 359 -21.94 9.39 -16.75
N GLU A 360 -20.74 8.97 -17.20
CA GLU A 360 -20.43 7.57 -17.49
C GLU A 360 -20.22 6.75 -16.21
N ALA A 361 -19.54 7.31 -15.22
CA ALA A 361 -19.25 6.66 -13.94
C ALA A 361 -20.52 6.49 -13.09
N ASP A 362 -21.30 7.57 -12.92
CA ASP A 362 -22.56 7.55 -12.18
C ASP A 362 -23.55 8.60 -12.74
N HIS A 363 -24.52 8.09 -13.50
CA HIS A 363 -25.54 8.92 -14.13
C HIS A 363 -26.50 9.57 -13.11
N GLU A 364 -26.77 8.93 -11.97
CA GLU A 364 -27.66 9.49 -10.93
C GLU A 364 -26.95 10.63 -10.20
N ALA A 365 -25.67 10.47 -9.90
CA ALA A 365 -24.82 11.52 -9.35
C ALA A 365 -24.75 12.74 -10.28
N TYR A 366 -24.59 12.52 -11.59
CA TYR A 366 -24.63 13.59 -12.59
C TYR A 366 -25.97 14.37 -12.56
N GLU A 367 -27.11 13.67 -12.65
CA GLU A 367 -28.43 14.34 -12.66
C GLU A 367 -28.71 15.06 -11.32
N GLY A 368 -28.27 14.48 -10.20
CA GLY A 368 -28.37 15.06 -8.88
C GLY A 368 -27.54 16.33 -8.72
N PHE A 369 -26.31 16.34 -9.24
CA PHE A 369 -25.44 17.51 -9.26
C PHE A 369 -26.02 18.66 -10.12
N GLU A 370 -26.47 18.36 -11.34
CA GLU A 370 -27.09 19.35 -12.23
C GLU A 370 -28.34 19.97 -11.60
N SER A 371 -29.23 19.13 -11.07
CA SER A 371 -30.47 19.60 -10.43
C SER A 371 -30.18 20.40 -9.15
N GLY A 372 -29.23 19.95 -8.33
CA GLY A 372 -28.78 20.64 -7.13
C GLY A 372 -28.26 22.05 -7.41
N LEU A 373 -27.45 22.24 -8.46
CA LEU A 373 -26.96 23.57 -8.84
C LEU A 373 -28.07 24.51 -9.30
N SER A 374 -29.04 24.01 -10.06
CA SER A 374 -30.22 24.77 -10.48
C SER A 374 -31.07 25.20 -9.28
N ASP A 375 -31.26 24.29 -8.32
CA ASP A 375 -31.99 24.57 -7.09
C ASP A 375 -31.24 25.55 -6.18
N LEU A 376 -29.91 25.42 -6.10
CA LEU A 376 -29.04 26.33 -5.35
C LEU A 376 -29.14 27.75 -5.91
N GLN A 377 -29.03 27.93 -7.23
CA GLN A 377 -29.20 29.24 -7.86
C GLN A 377 -30.59 29.82 -7.54
N SER A 378 -31.65 29.02 -7.70
CA SER A 378 -33.03 29.44 -7.47
C SER A 378 -33.27 29.84 -6.01
N ALA A 379 -32.70 29.10 -5.06
CA ALA A 379 -32.80 29.38 -3.63
C ALA A 379 -32.06 30.67 -3.24
N ILE A 380 -30.88 30.90 -3.81
CA ILE A 380 -30.10 32.14 -3.61
C ILE A 380 -30.88 33.35 -4.14
N GLU A 381 -31.43 33.27 -5.35
CA GLU A 381 -32.25 34.34 -5.94
C GLU A 381 -33.54 34.60 -5.13
N GLY A 382 -34.09 33.54 -4.54
CA GLY A 382 -35.25 33.60 -3.65
C GLY A 382 -34.95 34.15 -2.25
N GLY A 383 -33.69 34.19 -1.83
CA GLY A 383 -33.27 34.59 -0.49
C GLY A 383 -33.73 33.62 0.60
N ASP A 384 -33.91 32.33 0.27
CA ASP A 384 -34.33 31.29 1.21
C ASP A 384 -33.11 30.52 1.72
N SER A 385 -32.59 30.90 2.89
CA SER A 385 -31.37 30.30 3.44
C SER A 385 -31.50 28.81 3.71
N GLY A 386 -32.68 28.32 4.09
CA GLY A 386 -32.89 26.89 4.33
C GLY A 386 -32.83 26.10 3.01
N ALA A 387 -33.47 26.63 1.96
CA ALA A 387 -33.40 26.02 0.64
C ALA A 387 -31.98 26.09 0.03
N VAL A 388 -31.18 27.12 0.36
CA VAL A 388 -29.76 27.19 -0.04
C VAL A 388 -28.95 26.08 0.62
N ASP A 389 -29.15 25.84 1.92
CA ASP A 389 -28.47 24.77 2.65
C ASP A 389 -28.86 23.39 2.10
N ASP A 390 -30.16 23.15 1.85
CA ASP A 390 -30.66 21.89 1.28
C ASP A 390 -30.09 21.64 -0.13
N ALA A 391 -30.09 22.65 -1.01
CA ALA A 391 -29.59 22.51 -2.37
C ALA A 391 -28.06 22.34 -2.41
N PHE A 392 -27.32 23.02 -1.52
CA PHE A 392 -25.88 22.79 -1.37
C PHE A 392 -25.59 21.35 -0.92
N ALA A 393 -26.35 20.82 0.04
CA ALA A 393 -26.19 19.43 0.48
C ALA A 393 -26.42 18.44 -0.68
N THR A 394 -27.42 18.68 -1.53
CA THR A 394 -27.64 17.87 -2.74
C THR A 394 -26.46 17.95 -3.72
N VAL A 395 -25.92 19.16 -3.97
CA VAL A 395 -24.74 19.33 -4.82
C VAL A 395 -23.55 18.55 -4.27
N ASP A 396 -23.29 18.68 -2.97
CA ASP A 396 -22.14 18.08 -2.32
C ASP A 396 -22.24 16.54 -2.28
N GLU A 397 -23.39 15.98 -1.87
CA GLU A 397 -23.62 14.52 -1.83
C GLU A 397 -23.34 13.85 -3.18
N ASN A 398 -23.85 14.44 -4.27
CA ASN A 398 -23.64 13.88 -5.61
C ASN A 398 -22.20 14.03 -6.11
N LEU A 399 -21.51 15.11 -5.74
CA LEU A 399 -20.09 15.26 -6.05
C LEU A 399 -19.22 14.30 -5.25
N VAL A 400 -19.56 14.01 -3.98
CA VAL A 400 -18.90 12.98 -3.16
C VAL A 400 -19.02 11.61 -3.84
N THR A 401 -20.24 11.19 -4.24
CA THR A 401 -20.43 9.93 -4.99
C THR A 401 -19.59 9.85 -6.26
N GLY A 402 -19.53 10.95 -7.01
CA GLY A 402 -18.70 11.05 -8.22
C GLY A 402 -17.21 10.94 -7.92
N ILE A 403 -16.73 11.57 -6.85
CA ILE A 403 -15.32 11.52 -6.43
C ILE A 403 -14.96 10.11 -5.97
N GLU A 404 -15.81 9.47 -5.16
CA GLU A 404 -15.61 8.09 -4.70
C GLU A 404 -15.44 7.14 -5.89
N THR A 405 -16.33 7.24 -6.87
CA THR A 405 -16.33 6.38 -8.06
C THR A 405 -15.12 6.62 -8.96
N LEU A 406 -14.68 7.87 -9.13
CA LEU A 406 -13.62 8.24 -10.08
C LEU A 406 -12.21 8.18 -9.47
N ALA A 407 -12.06 8.50 -8.18
CA ALA A 407 -10.76 8.51 -7.50
C ALA A 407 -10.42 7.17 -6.83
N GLY A 408 -11.42 6.36 -6.49
CA GLY A 408 -11.23 5.08 -5.79
C GLY A 408 -10.44 5.27 -4.49
N SER A 409 -9.40 4.46 -4.29
CA SER A 409 -8.51 4.56 -3.13
C SER A 409 -7.76 5.88 -2.97
N ASN A 410 -7.76 6.76 -3.99
CA ASN A 410 -7.15 8.10 -3.89
C ASN A 410 -8.15 9.18 -3.45
N ALA A 411 -9.43 8.85 -3.23
CA ALA A 411 -10.44 9.79 -2.77
C ALA A 411 -10.09 10.47 -1.42
N PRO A 412 -9.47 9.80 -0.42
CA PRO A 412 -9.01 10.43 0.82
C PRO A 412 -8.11 11.64 0.62
N LEU A 413 -7.22 11.61 -0.39
CA LEU A 413 -6.30 12.71 -0.70
C LEU A 413 -7.07 13.95 -1.18
N LEU A 414 -8.14 13.75 -1.96
CA LEU A 414 -8.99 14.84 -2.43
C LEU A 414 -9.89 15.38 -1.31
N GLU A 415 -10.32 14.51 -0.38
CA GLU A 415 -11.06 14.93 0.81
C GLU A 415 -10.18 15.78 1.74
N ALA A 416 -8.93 15.40 1.95
CA ALA A 416 -7.95 16.21 2.69
C ALA A 416 -7.79 17.63 2.09
N ALA A 417 -7.67 17.74 0.76
CA ALA A 417 -7.61 19.04 0.09
C ALA A 417 -8.90 19.85 0.23
N PHE A 418 -10.07 19.20 0.17
CA PHE A 418 -11.35 19.84 0.44
C PHE A 418 -11.44 20.36 1.87
N PHE A 419 -11.03 19.56 2.85
CA PHE A 419 -10.93 19.96 4.26
C PHE A 419 -10.02 21.17 4.43
N ARG A 420 -8.83 21.16 3.81
CA ARG A 420 -7.89 22.31 3.84
C ARG A 420 -8.53 23.57 3.28
N ALA A 421 -9.24 23.49 2.15
CA ALA A 421 -9.94 24.63 1.56
C ALA A 421 -11.04 25.17 2.52
N ARG A 422 -11.89 24.28 3.03
CA ARG A 422 -13.01 24.64 3.90
C ARG A 422 -12.58 25.18 5.27
N LEU A 423 -11.47 24.68 5.83
CA LEU A 423 -10.85 25.22 7.04
C LEU A 423 -10.23 26.60 6.80
N ALA A 424 -9.75 26.87 5.59
CA ALA A 424 -9.32 28.21 5.18
C ALA A 424 -10.51 29.18 5.11
N ASP A 425 -11.67 28.75 4.60
CA ASP A 425 -12.90 29.54 4.63
C ASP A 425 -13.39 29.82 6.05
N ALA A 426 -13.34 28.82 6.93
CA ALA A 426 -13.66 28.99 8.35
C ALA A 426 -12.78 30.06 9.01
N ARG A 427 -11.49 30.10 8.65
CA ARG A 427 -10.57 31.14 9.15
C ARG A 427 -10.95 32.53 8.64
N GLU A 428 -11.38 32.66 7.39
CA GLU A 428 -11.84 33.95 6.87
C GLU A 428 -13.18 34.38 7.50
N LEU A 429 -14.11 33.46 7.75
CA LEU A 429 -15.33 33.72 8.53
C LEU A 429 -15.00 34.28 9.92
N TYR A 430 -14.04 33.67 10.61
CA TYR A 430 -13.57 34.13 11.91
C TYR A 430 -12.98 35.56 11.83
N ARG A 431 -12.10 35.83 10.86
CA ARG A 431 -11.52 37.16 10.65
C ARG A 431 -12.56 38.24 10.38
N LEU A 432 -13.67 37.86 9.75
CA LEU A 432 -14.78 38.78 9.50
C LEU A 432 -15.70 38.96 10.73
N GLY A 433 -15.35 38.37 11.87
CA GLY A 433 -16.02 38.52 13.16
C GLY A 433 -17.13 37.51 13.41
N ASP A 434 -17.21 36.43 12.62
CA ASP A 434 -18.22 35.38 12.77
C ASP A 434 -17.61 34.06 13.27
N GLY A 435 -17.12 34.09 14.52
CA GLY A 435 -16.54 32.90 15.16
C GLY A 435 -17.52 31.75 15.34
N GLY A 436 -18.82 32.04 15.45
CA GLY A 436 -19.86 31.00 15.51
C GLY A 436 -20.01 30.26 14.17
N ALA A 437 -20.03 30.98 13.05
CA ALA A 437 -20.04 30.34 11.73
C ALA A 437 -18.73 29.61 11.43
N ALA A 438 -17.58 30.16 11.85
CA ALA A 438 -16.28 29.50 11.71
C ALA A 438 -16.22 28.17 12.49
N ALA A 439 -16.64 28.17 13.76
CA ALA A 439 -16.74 26.97 14.57
C ALA A 439 -17.72 25.95 13.96
N GLY A 440 -18.88 26.40 13.47
CA GLY A 440 -19.85 25.52 12.81
C GLY A 440 -19.32 24.88 11.52
N ALA A 441 -18.51 25.61 10.74
CA ALA A 441 -17.87 25.06 9.55
C ALA A 441 -16.82 24.00 9.91
N ALA A 442 -15.97 24.26 10.91
CA ALA A 442 -14.98 23.28 11.39
C ALA A 442 -15.64 22.06 12.05
N GLN A 443 -16.71 22.25 12.82
CA GLN A 443 -17.49 21.18 13.43
C GLN A 443 -18.14 20.27 12.36
N GLY A 444 -18.65 20.84 11.27
CA GLY A 444 -19.20 20.04 10.17
C GLY A 444 -18.16 19.18 9.47
N LEU A 445 -16.91 19.65 9.38
CA LEU A 445 -15.79 18.85 8.86
C LEU A 445 -15.39 17.73 9.83
N PHE A 446 -15.34 18.02 11.14
CA PHE A 446 -15.15 17.00 12.16
C PHE A 446 -16.19 15.88 12.05
N GLU A 447 -17.48 16.23 11.92
CA GLU A 447 -18.55 15.24 11.76
C GLU A 447 -18.42 14.40 10.47
N ARG A 448 -17.88 14.97 9.39
CA ARG A 448 -17.60 14.24 8.15
C ARG A 448 -16.44 13.26 8.31
N PHE A 449 -15.37 13.73 8.95
CA PHE A 449 -14.22 12.90 9.27
C PHE A 449 -14.67 11.68 10.09
N GLU A 450 -15.41 11.91 11.17
CA GLU A 450 -15.98 10.83 12.01
C GLU A 450 -16.94 9.89 11.26
N SER A 451 -17.54 10.34 10.16
CA SER A 451 -18.40 9.50 9.32
C SER A 451 -17.64 8.66 8.29
N ASN A 452 -16.32 8.82 8.23
CA ASN A 452 -15.43 8.23 7.24
C ASN A 452 -15.84 8.56 5.78
N GLU A 453 -16.21 9.82 5.52
CA GLU A 453 -16.53 10.27 4.15
C GLU A 453 -15.32 10.07 3.23
N LEU A 454 -15.53 9.45 2.05
CA LEU A 454 -14.48 9.09 1.10
C LEU A 454 -13.33 8.25 1.69
N ASP A 455 -13.63 7.46 2.71
CA ASP A 455 -12.66 6.61 3.42
C ASP A 455 -11.51 7.39 4.11
N PHE A 456 -11.73 8.68 4.36
CA PHE A 456 -10.69 9.59 4.79
C PHE A 456 -10.19 9.32 6.22
N HIS A 457 -11.06 8.95 7.16
CA HIS A 457 -10.66 8.68 8.55
C HIS A 457 -9.82 7.42 8.66
N GLU A 458 -10.30 6.31 8.09
CA GLU A 458 -9.59 5.03 8.11
C GLU A 458 -8.24 5.14 7.36
N THR A 459 -8.20 5.91 6.27
CA THR A 459 -6.95 6.14 5.53
C THR A 459 -5.95 6.97 6.34
N VAL A 460 -6.38 8.02 7.05
CA VAL A 460 -5.47 8.79 7.92
C VAL A 460 -4.93 7.91 9.05
N GLU A 461 -5.79 7.18 9.74
CA GLU A 461 -5.42 6.28 10.84
C GLU A 461 -4.44 5.19 10.38
N SER A 462 -4.70 4.56 9.23
CA SER A 462 -3.83 3.52 8.67
C SER A 462 -2.52 4.06 8.08
N THR A 463 -2.51 5.32 7.62
CA THR A 463 -1.29 5.98 7.14
C THR A 463 -0.36 6.30 8.32
N SER A 464 -0.91 6.88 9.40
CA SER A 464 -0.16 7.17 10.62
C SER A 464 -1.10 7.52 11.78
N GLU A 465 -0.94 6.79 12.89
CA GLU A 465 -1.62 7.09 14.16
C GLU A 465 -1.25 8.50 14.68
N ASP A 466 -0.01 8.94 14.45
CA ASP A 466 0.44 10.29 14.83
C ASP A 466 -0.25 11.37 13.99
N LEU A 467 -0.40 11.17 12.68
CA LEU A 467 -1.14 12.09 11.81
C LEU A 467 -2.61 12.19 12.22
N TYR A 468 -3.22 11.05 12.57
CA TYR A 468 -4.57 10.99 13.09
C TYR A 468 -4.74 11.83 14.36
N HIS A 469 -3.91 11.58 15.38
CA HIS A 469 -3.98 12.32 16.64
C HIS A 469 -3.67 13.81 16.47
N ALA A 470 -2.66 14.16 15.67
CA ALA A 470 -2.31 15.54 15.38
C ALA A 470 -3.46 16.27 14.67
N PHE A 471 -4.09 15.63 13.69
CA PHE A 471 -5.17 16.24 12.93
C PHE A 471 -6.43 16.41 13.78
N GLU A 472 -6.95 15.33 14.36
CA GLU A 472 -8.27 15.34 15.02
C GLU A 472 -8.20 15.94 16.43
N GLU A 473 -7.32 15.38 17.27
CA GLU A 473 -7.28 15.67 18.69
C GLU A 473 -6.54 16.97 18.99
N GLU A 474 -5.34 17.14 18.42
CA GLU A 474 -4.52 18.30 18.72
C GLU A 474 -5.04 19.55 18.03
N HIS A 475 -5.34 19.47 16.73
CA HIS A 475 -5.60 20.67 15.93
C HIS A 475 -7.07 20.91 15.63
N LEU A 476 -7.81 19.99 15.03
CA LEU A 476 -9.19 20.25 14.58
C LEU A 476 -10.14 20.54 15.75
N THR A 477 -10.14 19.68 16.78
CA THR A 477 -10.97 19.88 17.98
C THR A 477 -10.62 21.18 18.71
N SER A 478 -9.33 21.48 18.83
CA SER A 478 -8.86 22.71 19.47
C SER A 478 -9.18 23.97 18.65
N LEU A 479 -9.15 23.87 17.32
CA LEU A 479 -9.50 24.96 16.42
C LEU A 479 -10.97 25.35 16.54
N ILE A 480 -11.87 24.37 16.65
CA ILE A 480 -13.30 24.60 16.90
C ILE A 480 -13.48 25.43 18.18
N GLN A 481 -12.85 25.00 19.28
CA GLN A 481 -12.91 25.71 20.56
C GLN A 481 -12.29 27.11 20.47
N ALA A 482 -11.19 27.27 19.74
CA ALA A 482 -10.53 28.55 19.55
C ALA A 482 -11.46 29.57 18.84
N TYR A 483 -12.19 29.12 17.81
CA TYR A 483 -13.19 29.95 17.13
C TYR A 483 -14.34 30.37 18.06
N GLU A 484 -14.88 29.45 18.85
CA GLU A 484 -15.96 29.75 19.82
C GLU A 484 -15.52 30.76 20.89
N ASN A 485 -14.27 30.64 21.33
CA ASN A 485 -13.71 31.46 22.40
C ASN A 485 -13.20 32.83 21.92
N GLY A 486 -13.02 33.02 20.60
CA GLY A 486 -12.39 34.23 20.07
C GLY A 486 -10.91 34.33 20.43
N ASP A 487 -10.19 33.20 20.43
CA ASP A 487 -8.78 33.13 20.79
C ASP A 487 -7.90 33.22 19.53
N ASP A 488 -7.46 34.44 19.21
CA ASP A 488 -6.69 34.73 18.00
C ASP A 488 -5.38 33.94 17.89
N GLU A 489 -4.71 33.68 19.03
CA GLU A 489 -3.43 32.97 19.06
C GLU A 489 -3.66 31.47 18.83
N ALA A 490 -4.63 30.88 19.54
CA ALA A 490 -5.00 29.48 19.35
C ALA A 490 -5.55 29.22 17.93
N VAL A 491 -6.38 30.14 17.39
CA VAL A 491 -6.85 30.03 16.00
C VAL A 491 -5.68 30.02 15.02
N ALA A 492 -4.65 30.85 15.23
CA ALA A 492 -3.49 30.87 14.35
C ALA A 492 -2.72 29.54 14.41
N THR A 493 -2.41 29.06 15.61
CA THR A 493 -1.67 27.81 15.85
C THR A 493 -2.40 26.61 15.27
N HIS A 494 -3.64 26.37 15.69
CA HIS A 494 -4.36 25.16 15.28
C HIS A 494 -4.79 25.20 13.81
N HIS A 495 -4.98 26.39 13.22
CA HIS A 495 -5.21 26.48 11.78
C HIS A 495 -3.96 26.14 10.97
N GLU A 496 -2.77 26.57 11.40
CA GLU A 496 -1.53 26.19 10.73
C GLU A 496 -1.29 24.68 10.88
N GLY A 497 -1.48 24.15 12.09
CA GLY A 497 -1.41 22.72 12.39
C GLY A 497 -2.30 21.86 11.49
N VAL A 498 -3.62 22.14 11.42
CA VAL A 498 -4.49 21.36 10.51
C VAL A 498 -4.09 21.46 9.04
N GLN A 499 -3.52 22.59 8.58
CA GLN A 499 -3.10 22.72 7.18
C GLN A 499 -1.82 21.91 6.90
N SER A 500 -0.86 21.92 7.84
CA SER A 500 0.38 21.15 7.70
C SER A 500 0.15 19.66 7.84
N THR A 501 -0.62 19.21 8.85
CA THR A 501 -0.89 17.77 9.07
C THR A 501 -1.63 17.16 7.89
N LEU A 502 -2.59 17.88 7.30
CA LEU A 502 -3.30 17.39 6.12
C LEU A 502 -2.41 17.33 4.87
N LEU A 503 -1.50 18.29 4.68
CA LEU A 503 -0.52 18.22 3.60
C LEU A 503 0.48 17.08 3.82
N GLU A 504 0.91 16.86 5.06
CA GLU A 504 1.80 15.76 5.43
C GLU A 504 1.13 14.41 5.15
N PHE A 505 -0.13 14.24 5.56
CA PHE A 505 -0.95 13.10 5.16
C PHE A 505 -0.98 12.92 3.65
N GLU A 506 -1.31 13.97 2.90
CA GLU A 506 -1.35 13.92 1.43
C GLU A 506 -0.01 13.41 0.85
N THR A 507 1.11 13.95 1.32
CA THR A 507 2.46 13.57 0.84
C THR A 507 2.96 12.22 1.33
N THR A 508 2.40 11.71 2.43
CA THR A 508 2.75 10.40 2.99
C THR A 508 1.95 9.28 2.34
N ALA A 509 0.65 9.50 2.13
CA ALA A 509 -0.25 8.53 1.53
C ALA A 509 -0.26 8.59 -0.01
N GLY A 510 0.05 9.75 -0.60
CA GLY A 510 -0.05 9.99 -2.04
C GLY A 510 1.27 9.92 -2.81
N THR A 511 1.17 9.68 -4.11
CA THR A 511 2.26 9.93 -5.07
C THR A 511 2.32 11.41 -5.41
N THR A 512 3.45 11.91 -5.93
CA THR A 512 3.55 13.31 -6.39
C THR A 512 2.42 13.69 -7.36
N ALA A 513 1.99 12.78 -8.23
CA ALA A 513 0.91 13.05 -9.18
C ALA A 513 -0.48 13.11 -8.53
N THR A 514 -0.75 12.28 -7.50
CA THR A 514 -2.02 12.36 -6.77
C THR A 514 -2.04 13.58 -5.85
N VAL A 515 -0.95 13.83 -5.10
CA VAL A 515 -0.78 15.06 -4.32
C VAL A 515 -0.97 16.31 -5.18
N SER A 516 -0.43 16.32 -6.40
CA SER A 516 -0.63 17.42 -7.35
C SER A 516 -2.10 17.67 -7.70
N GLY A 517 -2.93 16.62 -7.78
CA GLY A 517 -4.37 16.75 -8.01
C GLY A 517 -5.08 17.37 -6.80
N ALA A 518 -4.76 16.92 -5.60
CA ALA A 518 -5.25 17.46 -4.33
C ALA A 518 -4.85 18.95 -4.16
N GLU A 519 -3.57 19.27 -4.34
CA GLU A 519 -3.02 20.62 -4.28
C GLU A 519 -3.59 21.56 -5.34
N ALA A 520 -3.79 21.09 -6.57
CA ALA A 520 -4.47 21.88 -7.58
C ALA A 520 -5.91 22.24 -7.18
N ALA A 521 -6.68 21.29 -6.62
CA ALA A 521 -8.03 21.57 -6.12
C ALA A 521 -8.01 22.58 -4.97
N TYR A 522 -7.11 22.41 -3.99
CA TYR A 522 -6.90 23.35 -2.89
C TYR A 522 -6.55 24.76 -3.40
N MET A 523 -5.54 24.88 -4.25
CA MET A 523 -5.12 26.16 -4.83
C MET A 523 -6.21 26.82 -5.66
N GLY A 524 -6.95 26.04 -6.45
CA GLY A 524 -8.11 26.51 -7.20
C GLY A 524 -9.17 27.13 -6.28
N ALA A 525 -9.47 26.47 -5.15
CA ALA A 525 -10.38 26.99 -4.14
C ALA A 525 -9.86 28.31 -3.56
N ARG A 526 -8.60 28.38 -3.13
CA ARG A 526 -7.97 29.64 -2.64
C ARG A 526 -8.08 30.79 -3.64
N GLY A 527 -8.00 30.50 -4.94
CA GLY A 527 -8.22 31.48 -6.00
C GLY A 527 -9.65 32.05 -6.03
N PHE A 528 -10.66 31.24 -5.72
CA PHE A 528 -12.06 31.68 -5.58
C PHE A 528 -12.36 32.32 -4.23
N ASP A 529 -11.72 31.90 -3.14
CA ASP A 529 -11.82 32.54 -1.82
C ASP A 529 -11.40 34.01 -1.90
N ALA A 530 -10.34 34.29 -2.68
CA ALA A 530 -9.94 35.67 -2.99
C ALA A 530 -11.06 36.47 -3.68
N ALA A 531 -11.78 35.86 -4.63
CA ALA A 531 -12.92 36.50 -5.30
C ALA A 531 -14.13 36.68 -4.37
N VAL A 532 -14.35 35.76 -3.42
CA VAL A 532 -15.37 35.90 -2.38
C VAL A 532 -15.06 37.09 -1.49
N LEU A 533 -13.83 37.20 -1.00
CA LEU A 533 -13.45 38.31 -0.12
C LEU A 533 -13.45 39.66 -0.83
N ASP A 534 -13.05 39.72 -2.11
CA ASP A 534 -13.21 40.92 -2.94
C ASP A 534 -14.68 41.33 -3.06
N ALA A 535 -15.58 40.37 -3.31
CA ALA A 535 -17.02 40.64 -3.36
C ALA A 535 -17.60 41.13 -2.02
N LEU A 536 -17.04 40.66 -0.90
CA LEU A 536 -17.37 41.14 0.45
C LEU A 536 -16.72 42.50 0.78
N GLY A 537 -15.95 43.08 -0.15
CA GLY A 537 -15.35 44.41 -0.04
C GLY A 537 -13.97 44.43 0.63
N ASP A 538 -13.30 43.28 0.76
CA ASP A 538 -11.96 43.14 1.35
C ASP A 538 -10.90 42.75 0.29
N ALA A 539 -10.68 43.65 -0.66
CA ALA A 539 -9.66 43.47 -1.71
C ALA A 539 -8.23 43.30 -1.15
N GLY A 540 -7.94 43.86 0.03
CA GLY A 540 -6.63 43.69 0.67
C GLY A 540 -6.42 42.26 1.18
N ARG A 541 -7.46 41.65 1.78
CA ARG A 541 -7.39 40.24 2.16
C ARG A 541 -7.43 39.32 0.94
N ALA A 542 -8.19 39.65 -0.10
CA ALA A 542 -8.17 38.93 -1.38
C ALA A 542 -6.76 38.88 -2.00
N GLU A 543 -6.05 40.01 -2.02
CA GLU A 543 -4.65 40.08 -2.47
C GLU A 543 -3.73 39.19 -1.62
N ALA A 544 -3.89 39.22 -0.30
CA ALA A 544 -3.08 38.40 0.62
C ALA A 544 -3.33 36.88 0.46
N ILE A 545 -4.55 36.47 0.13
CA ILE A 545 -4.84 35.06 -0.17
C ILE A 545 -4.14 34.64 -1.46
N ALA A 546 -4.24 35.45 -2.51
CA ALA A 546 -3.59 35.14 -3.79
C ALA A 546 -2.05 35.11 -3.68
N GLN A 547 -1.46 36.01 -2.88
CA GLN A 547 -0.02 36.00 -2.60
C GLN A 547 0.39 34.77 -1.79
N GLY A 548 -0.35 34.42 -0.73
CA GLY A 548 -0.06 33.22 0.06
C GLY A 548 -0.17 31.93 -0.76
N ALA A 549 -1.16 31.84 -1.66
CA ALA A 549 -1.26 30.70 -2.58
C ALA A 549 -0.07 30.63 -3.55
N PHE A 550 0.42 31.78 -4.03
CA PHE A 550 1.63 31.84 -4.87
C PHE A 550 2.86 31.38 -4.07
N GLU A 551 3.04 31.89 -2.84
CA GLU A 551 4.15 31.49 -1.96
C GLU A 551 4.12 30.00 -1.62
N HIS A 552 2.93 29.43 -1.39
CA HIS A 552 2.75 27.99 -1.18
C HIS A 552 3.18 27.15 -2.39
N PHE A 553 2.77 27.57 -3.59
CA PHE A 553 3.19 26.91 -4.84
C PHE A 553 4.70 26.98 -5.05
N GLU A 554 5.32 28.14 -4.83
CA GLU A 554 6.78 28.29 -4.94
C GLU A 554 7.55 27.49 -3.88
N ALA A 555 6.92 27.16 -2.75
CA ALA A 555 7.50 26.32 -1.71
C ALA A 555 7.44 24.81 -2.04
N GLY A 556 6.97 24.44 -3.24
CA GLY A 556 6.90 23.07 -3.75
C GLY A 556 5.49 22.50 -3.72
N ALA A 557 4.66 22.87 -2.74
CA ALA A 557 3.28 22.39 -2.58
C ALA A 557 3.17 20.86 -2.72
N GLY A 558 3.89 20.11 -1.86
CA GLY A 558 3.92 18.65 -1.92
C GLY A 558 4.55 18.06 -3.18
N GLY A 559 5.39 18.84 -3.88
CA GLY A 559 6.02 18.48 -5.17
C GLY A 559 5.18 18.84 -6.40
N TYR A 560 4.03 19.49 -6.22
CA TYR A 560 3.17 19.94 -7.31
C TYR A 560 3.85 20.94 -8.25
N HIS A 561 4.70 21.83 -7.71
CA HIS A 561 5.43 22.82 -8.50
C HIS A 561 6.35 22.16 -9.52
N GLU A 562 7.24 21.30 -9.04
CA GLU A 562 8.23 20.60 -9.86
C GLU A 562 7.55 19.61 -10.82
N ALA A 563 6.48 18.95 -10.38
CA ALA A 563 5.70 18.05 -11.23
C ALA A 563 5.05 18.79 -12.40
N LEU A 564 4.48 19.98 -12.17
CA LEU A 564 3.88 20.77 -13.23
C LEU A 564 4.94 21.29 -14.22
N GLU A 565 6.06 21.81 -13.71
CA GLU A 565 7.18 22.28 -14.55
C GLU A 565 7.70 21.14 -15.45
N HIS A 566 7.85 19.94 -14.88
CA HIS A 566 8.29 18.76 -15.62
C HIS A 566 7.27 18.29 -16.67
N ALA A 567 5.99 18.31 -16.30
CA ALA A 567 4.90 17.78 -17.13
C ALA A 567 4.64 18.65 -18.37
N ASP A 568 4.51 19.97 -18.18
CA ASP A 568 4.26 20.91 -19.28
C ASP A 568 4.67 22.35 -18.91
N GLU A 569 5.86 22.75 -19.37
CA GLU A 569 6.43 24.10 -19.19
C GLU A 569 5.44 25.21 -19.60
N SER A 570 4.61 24.99 -20.62
CA SER A 570 3.68 26.01 -21.11
C SER A 570 2.45 26.18 -20.20
N VAL A 571 1.98 25.08 -19.60
CA VAL A 571 0.91 25.11 -18.60
C VAL A 571 1.43 25.70 -17.30
N TYR A 572 2.64 25.33 -16.88
CA TYR A 572 3.33 25.93 -15.73
C TYR A 572 3.40 27.47 -15.83
N GLU A 573 3.96 28.00 -16.93
CA GLU A 573 4.04 29.46 -17.14
C GLU A 573 2.66 30.14 -17.16
N ALA A 574 1.64 29.46 -17.70
CA ALA A 574 0.29 29.97 -17.72
C ALA A 574 -0.32 30.00 -16.31
N PHE A 575 -0.14 28.92 -15.53
CA PHE A 575 -0.62 28.76 -14.18
C PHE A 575 -0.12 29.90 -13.27
N GLU A 576 1.20 30.09 -13.18
CA GLU A 576 1.81 31.16 -12.38
C GLU A 576 1.28 32.55 -12.77
N LYS A 577 1.21 32.80 -14.08
CA LYS A 577 0.74 34.07 -14.62
C LYS A 577 -0.71 34.33 -14.26
N ARG A 578 -1.57 33.31 -14.27
CA ARG A 578 -2.98 33.46 -13.90
C ARG A 578 -3.15 33.64 -12.40
N LEU A 579 -2.39 32.93 -11.58
CA LEU A 579 -2.38 33.11 -10.13
C LEU A 579 -1.96 34.55 -9.76
N GLY A 580 -0.86 35.04 -10.33
CA GLY A 580 -0.41 36.42 -10.13
C GLY A 580 -1.40 37.49 -10.64
N ALA A 581 -2.24 37.15 -11.62
CA ALA A 581 -3.29 38.05 -12.11
C ALA A 581 -4.41 38.27 -11.08
N ILE A 582 -4.68 37.30 -10.20
CA ILE A 582 -5.64 37.45 -9.09
C ILE A 582 -5.15 38.51 -8.12
N ALA A 583 -3.90 38.38 -7.64
CA ALA A 583 -3.28 39.37 -6.75
C ALA A 583 -3.22 40.77 -7.40
N THR A 584 -2.90 40.83 -8.70
CA THR A 584 -2.87 42.09 -9.46
C THR A 584 -4.25 42.75 -9.54
N ALA A 585 -5.30 41.99 -9.79
CA ALA A 585 -6.67 42.50 -9.84
C ALA A 585 -7.07 43.08 -8.47
N ALA A 586 -6.85 42.30 -7.41
CA ALA A 586 -7.16 42.70 -6.03
C ALA A 586 -6.41 43.97 -5.61
N GLY A 587 -5.09 44.04 -5.84
CA GLY A 587 -4.27 45.21 -5.49
C GLY A 587 -4.61 46.48 -6.29
N ASN A 588 -5.20 46.33 -7.47
CA ASN A 588 -5.70 47.45 -8.28
C ASN A 588 -7.15 47.85 -7.92
N GLY A 589 -7.83 47.10 -7.04
CA GLY A 589 -9.26 47.26 -6.75
C GLY A 589 -10.15 46.96 -7.96
N GLU A 590 -9.69 46.05 -8.83
CA GLU A 590 -10.47 45.48 -9.93
C GLU A 590 -11.26 44.26 -9.43
N ASP A 591 -12.35 43.91 -10.12
CA ASP A 591 -13.12 42.70 -9.81
C ASP A 591 -12.22 41.45 -9.96
N VAL A 592 -12.04 40.71 -8.87
CA VAL A 592 -11.12 39.56 -8.83
C VAL A 592 -11.69 38.33 -9.54
N TYR A 593 -13.03 38.21 -9.59
CA TYR A 593 -13.70 37.01 -10.06
C TYR A 593 -13.35 36.58 -11.51
N PRO A 594 -13.22 37.48 -12.50
CA PRO A 594 -12.74 37.11 -13.84
C PRO A 594 -11.31 36.53 -13.88
N ALA A 595 -10.43 36.99 -12.98
CA ALA A 595 -9.08 36.47 -12.86
C ALA A 595 -9.11 35.05 -12.26
N SER A 596 -9.90 34.83 -11.20
CA SER A 596 -10.10 33.51 -10.60
C SER A 596 -10.65 32.48 -11.60
N LYS A 597 -11.62 32.87 -12.45
CA LYS A 597 -12.10 31.99 -13.53
C LYS A 597 -11.02 31.64 -14.56
N SER A 598 -10.13 32.58 -14.86
CA SER A 598 -9.02 32.31 -15.79
C SER A 598 -7.97 31.39 -15.15
N PHE A 599 -7.75 31.53 -13.85
CA PHE A 599 -6.87 30.65 -13.08
C PHE A 599 -7.43 29.23 -12.95
N ASN A 600 -8.74 29.08 -12.69
CA ASN A 600 -9.43 27.78 -12.66
C ASN A 600 -9.18 26.94 -13.92
N ALA A 601 -9.13 27.57 -15.11
CA ALA A 601 -8.82 26.84 -16.33
C ALA A 601 -7.40 26.24 -16.33
N GLU A 602 -6.41 26.98 -15.84
CA GLU A 602 -5.03 26.48 -15.75
C GLU A 602 -4.83 25.50 -14.60
N VAL A 603 -5.58 25.64 -13.50
CA VAL A 603 -5.65 24.64 -12.42
C VAL A 603 -6.11 23.29 -12.96
N LEU A 604 -7.11 23.25 -13.84
CA LEU A 604 -7.52 21.97 -14.42
C LEU A 604 -6.52 21.46 -15.46
N ASN A 605 -5.94 22.35 -16.28
CA ASN A 605 -4.91 21.96 -17.25
C ASN A 605 -3.68 21.35 -16.56
N SER A 606 -3.26 21.87 -15.41
CA SER A 606 -2.09 21.38 -14.68
C SER A 606 -2.32 19.96 -14.17
N VAL A 607 -3.48 19.66 -13.57
CA VAL A 607 -3.82 18.29 -13.12
C VAL A 607 -3.75 17.33 -14.29
N TYR A 608 -4.39 17.66 -15.43
CA TYR A 608 -4.35 16.78 -16.59
C TYR A 608 -2.96 16.62 -17.21
N ALA A 609 -2.13 17.66 -17.17
CA ALA A 609 -0.75 17.57 -17.65
C ALA A 609 0.07 16.62 -16.78
N ILE A 610 0.01 16.78 -15.46
CA ILE A 610 0.76 15.95 -14.50
C ILE A 610 0.30 14.50 -14.56
N VAL A 611 -1.01 14.25 -14.44
CA VAL A 611 -1.58 12.90 -14.53
C VAL A 611 -1.22 12.24 -15.87
N GLY A 612 -1.26 12.99 -16.97
CA GLY A 612 -0.86 12.49 -18.28
C GLY A 612 0.64 12.20 -18.40
N SER A 613 1.48 12.98 -17.71
CA SER A 613 2.95 12.79 -17.70
C SER A 613 3.40 11.65 -16.78
N ALA A 614 2.61 11.32 -15.75
CA ALA A 614 2.90 10.28 -14.76
C ALA A 614 2.72 8.85 -15.31
N GLY A 615 2.55 8.66 -16.62
CA GLY A 615 2.48 7.34 -17.27
C GLY A 615 1.07 6.74 -17.40
N GLY A 616 0.07 7.34 -16.74
CA GLY A 616 -1.31 6.82 -16.72
C GLY A 616 -1.43 5.49 -15.97
N SER A 617 -2.65 4.99 -15.84
CA SER A 617 -2.91 3.73 -15.13
C SER A 617 -2.32 2.54 -15.89
N THR A 618 -1.43 1.80 -15.22
CA THR A 618 -0.96 0.48 -15.63
C THR A 618 -1.86 -0.63 -15.09
N SER A 619 -3.00 -0.30 -14.48
CA SER A 619 -3.93 -1.27 -13.88
C SER A 619 -4.47 -2.26 -14.90
N ASP A 620 -4.70 -1.84 -16.15
CA ASP A 620 -5.07 -2.76 -17.25
C ASP A 620 -3.94 -3.75 -17.59
N ALA A 621 -2.68 -3.31 -17.54
CA ALA A 621 -1.53 -4.16 -17.75
C ALA A 621 -1.38 -5.16 -16.59
N ALA A 622 -1.51 -4.70 -15.35
CA ALA A 622 -1.52 -5.54 -14.15
C ALA A 622 -2.69 -6.54 -14.16
N ALA A 623 -3.89 -6.11 -14.52
CA ALA A 623 -5.05 -6.99 -14.66
C ALA A 623 -4.85 -8.03 -15.78
N SER A 624 -4.11 -7.69 -16.85
CA SER A 624 -3.70 -8.67 -17.87
C SER A 624 -2.72 -9.70 -17.31
N VAL A 625 -1.82 -9.33 -16.39
CA VAL A 625 -0.91 -10.26 -15.70
C VAL A 625 -1.71 -11.28 -14.90
N LEU A 626 -2.69 -10.85 -14.09
CA LEU A 626 -3.53 -11.77 -13.30
C LEU A 626 -4.48 -12.61 -14.16
N GLN A 627 -4.99 -12.07 -15.27
CA GLN A 627 -5.76 -12.87 -16.24
C GLN A 627 -4.90 -13.98 -16.85
N ASP A 628 -3.60 -13.72 -17.07
CA ASP A 628 -2.66 -14.73 -17.52
C ASP A 628 -2.37 -15.77 -16.42
N VAL A 629 -2.29 -15.36 -15.15
CA VAL A 629 -2.20 -16.28 -13.99
C VAL A 629 -3.41 -17.19 -13.93
N PHE A 630 -4.63 -16.64 -14.01
CA PHE A 630 -5.87 -17.40 -14.03
C PHE A 630 -5.90 -18.40 -15.20
N ALA A 631 -5.62 -17.93 -16.42
CA ALA A 631 -5.62 -18.79 -17.60
C ALA A 631 -4.54 -19.88 -17.53
N HIS A 632 -3.38 -19.61 -16.93
CA HIS A 632 -2.34 -20.61 -16.72
C HIS A 632 -2.77 -21.65 -15.68
N PHE A 633 -3.33 -21.21 -14.56
CA PHE A 633 -3.76 -22.09 -13.48
C PHE A 633 -4.83 -23.08 -13.95
N GLU A 634 -5.85 -22.64 -14.69
CA GLU A 634 -6.93 -23.50 -15.21
C GLU A 634 -6.45 -24.72 -16.01
N ASP A 635 -5.36 -24.57 -16.76
CA ASP A 635 -4.79 -25.64 -17.59
C ASP A 635 -3.58 -26.33 -16.92
N ALA A 636 -3.18 -25.91 -15.71
CA ALA A 636 -1.97 -26.37 -15.04
C ALA A 636 -2.16 -27.68 -14.28
N ARG A 637 -1.09 -28.50 -14.25
CA ARG A 637 -1.03 -29.71 -13.41
C ARG A 637 -1.30 -29.42 -11.93
N VAL A 638 -0.90 -28.26 -11.42
CA VAL A 638 -1.09 -27.86 -10.02
C VAL A 638 -2.56 -27.61 -9.65
N HIS A 639 -3.43 -27.29 -10.62
CA HIS A 639 -4.87 -27.10 -10.39
C HIS A 639 -5.51 -28.41 -9.92
N GLU A 640 -5.33 -29.50 -10.68
CA GLU A 640 -5.82 -30.82 -10.30
C GLU A 640 -5.20 -31.29 -8.97
N LEU A 641 -3.88 -31.06 -8.78
CA LEU A 641 -3.20 -31.43 -7.53
C LEU A 641 -3.76 -30.69 -6.31
N LEU A 642 -4.07 -29.39 -6.43
CA LEU A 642 -4.58 -28.59 -5.33
C LEU A 642 -6.03 -28.98 -5.00
N GLU A 643 -6.89 -29.11 -6.01
CA GLU A 643 -8.28 -29.54 -5.83
C GLU A 643 -8.35 -30.93 -5.14
N GLU A 644 -7.49 -31.87 -5.56
CA GLU A 644 -7.41 -33.20 -4.95
C GLU A 644 -6.89 -33.18 -3.51
N SER A 645 -6.02 -32.23 -3.17
CA SER A 645 -5.37 -32.16 -1.84
C SER A 645 -6.23 -31.42 -0.82
N SER A 646 -6.78 -30.28 -1.20
CA SER A 646 -7.68 -29.49 -0.36
C SER A 646 -8.61 -28.66 -1.23
N HIS A 647 -9.86 -29.10 -1.33
CA HIS A 647 -10.90 -28.34 -2.03
C HIS A 647 -11.09 -26.93 -1.44
N SER A 648 -10.89 -26.77 -0.13
CA SER A 648 -10.97 -25.45 0.51
C SER A 648 -9.82 -24.53 0.12
N ALA A 649 -8.58 -25.04 0.02
CA ALA A 649 -7.45 -24.24 -0.44
C ALA A 649 -7.62 -23.82 -1.91
N TYR A 650 -8.14 -24.73 -2.74
CA TYR A 650 -8.52 -24.44 -4.12
C TYR A 650 -9.55 -23.31 -4.24
N GLU A 651 -10.69 -23.42 -3.52
CA GLU A 651 -11.74 -22.39 -3.57
C GLU A 651 -11.26 -21.01 -3.08
N ILE A 652 -10.42 -20.99 -2.03
CA ILE A 652 -9.86 -19.74 -1.50
C ILE A 652 -8.87 -19.11 -2.50
N PHE A 653 -8.00 -19.91 -3.10
CA PHE A 653 -7.05 -19.44 -4.11
C PHE A 653 -7.76 -18.76 -5.29
N GLU A 654 -8.81 -19.41 -5.85
CA GLU A 654 -9.58 -18.83 -6.95
C GLU A 654 -10.35 -17.56 -6.53
N SER A 655 -10.96 -17.58 -5.33
CA SER A 655 -11.73 -16.45 -4.82
C SER A 655 -10.86 -15.20 -4.64
N GLU A 656 -9.68 -15.34 -4.03
CA GLU A 656 -8.78 -14.19 -3.83
C GLU A 656 -8.18 -13.71 -5.16
N LEU A 657 -7.93 -14.60 -6.13
CA LEU A 657 -7.50 -14.20 -7.47
C LEU A 657 -8.57 -13.36 -8.20
N ASP A 658 -9.85 -13.74 -8.12
CA ASP A 658 -10.96 -12.97 -8.71
C ASP A 658 -11.17 -11.62 -8.01
N ALA A 659 -11.09 -11.62 -6.67
CA ALA A 659 -11.14 -10.40 -5.87
C ALA A 659 -9.99 -9.44 -6.25
N TYR A 660 -8.79 -9.99 -6.50
CA TYR A 660 -7.64 -9.20 -6.89
C TYR A 660 -7.76 -8.61 -8.31
N ILE A 661 -8.26 -9.39 -9.27
CA ILE A 661 -8.58 -8.88 -10.61
C ILE A 661 -9.62 -7.76 -10.55
N THR A 662 -10.61 -7.89 -9.66
CA THR A 662 -11.65 -6.88 -9.45
C THR A 662 -11.06 -5.60 -8.87
N ALA A 663 -10.22 -5.70 -7.82
CA ALA A 663 -9.54 -4.55 -7.23
C ALA A 663 -8.72 -3.76 -8.27
N LEU A 664 -8.00 -4.45 -9.16
CA LEU A 664 -7.24 -3.79 -10.24
C LEU A 664 -8.12 -3.08 -11.27
N ARG A 665 -9.29 -3.63 -11.60
CA ARG A 665 -10.19 -3.05 -12.62
C ARG A 665 -11.03 -1.90 -12.08
N ASP A 666 -11.44 -2.02 -10.83
CA ASP A 666 -12.41 -1.13 -10.20
C ASP A 666 -11.72 -0.09 -9.29
N GLY A 667 -10.38 -0.03 -9.29
CA GLY A 667 -9.62 0.95 -8.52
C GLY A 667 -9.65 0.73 -7.00
N GLY A 668 -9.81 -0.53 -6.57
CA GLY A 668 -9.77 -0.93 -5.15
C GLY A 668 -8.35 -1.05 -4.61
N ASP A 669 -8.22 -1.49 -3.35
CA ASP A 669 -6.93 -1.69 -2.70
C ASP A 669 -6.18 -2.91 -3.29
N VAL A 670 -5.25 -2.60 -4.20
CA VAL A 670 -4.40 -3.56 -4.91
C VAL A 670 -3.39 -4.22 -3.96
N SER A 671 -2.86 -3.50 -2.96
CA SER A 671 -1.85 -4.04 -2.06
C SER A 671 -2.46 -5.10 -1.16
N SER A 672 -3.57 -4.75 -0.50
CA SER A 672 -4.29 -5.69 0.37
C SER A 672 -4.81 -6.91 -0.40
N ALA A 673 -5.26 -6.73 -1.65
CA ALA A 673 -5.65 -7.85 -2.50
C ALA A 673 -4.46 -8.75 -2.90
N ALA A 674 -3.28 -8.18 -3.15
CA ALA A 674 -2.07 -8.94 -3.43
C ALA A 674 -1.64 -9.77 -2.21
N ASP A 675 -1.72 -9.20 -1.01
CA ASP A 675 -1.36 -9.90 0.24
C ASP A 675 -2.32 -11.07 0.53
N ARG A 676 -3.63 -10.87 0.38
CA ARG A 676 -4.61 -11.96 0.53
C ARG A 676 -4.41 -13.07 -0.50
N PHE A 677 -4.11 -12.72 -1.75
CA PHE A 677 -3.80 -13.71 -2.77
C PHE A 677 -2.51 -14.48 -2.46
N ALA A 678 -1.50 -13.80 -1.92
CA ALA A 678 -0.26 -14.44 -1.48
C ALA A 678 -0.49 -15.42 -0.33
N ASP A 679 -1.29 -15.04 0.66
CA ASP A 679 -1.66 -15.90 1.79
C ASP A 679 -2.47 -17.12 1.33
N ALA A 680 -3.39 -16.93 0.38
CA ALA A 680 -4.13 -18.02 -0.25
C ALA A 680 -3.22 -18.98 -1.02
N ALA A 681 -2.22 -18.46 -1.74
CA ALA A 681 -1.23 -19.28 -2.43
C ALA A 681 -0.37 -20.07 -1.45
N GLN A 682 0.12 -19.45 -0.37
CA GLN A 682 0.89 -20.12 0.68
C GLN A 682 0.07 -21.20 1.38
N TYR A 683 -1.20 -20.94 1.67
CA TYR A 683 -2.12 -21.97 2.17
C TYR A 683 -2.21 -23.17 1.20
N GLY A 684 -2.31 -22.91 -0.11
CA GLY A 684 -2.26 -23.95 -1.13
C GLY A 684 -0.95 -24.74 -1.15
N GLN A 685 0.20 -24.08 -0.93
CA GLN A 685 1.52 -24.74 -0.84
C GLN A 685 1.56 -25.77 0.30
N PHE A 686 1.13 -25.38 1.50
CA PHE A 686 1.06 -26.27 2.66
C PHE A 686 0.00 -27.37 2.50
N ALA A 687 -1.11 -27.09 1.81
CA ALA A 687 -2.12 -28.08 1.50
C ALA A 687 -1.63 -29.17 0.53
N LEU A 688 -0.82 -28.81 -0.47
CA LEU A 688 -0.25 -29.78 -1.41
C LEU A 688 0.68 -30.80 -0.76
N VAL A 689 1.37 -30.41 0.32
CA VAL A 689 2.28 -31.26 1.08
C VAL A 689 1.63 -31.92 2.31
N ASP A 690 0.30 -31.78 2.47
CA ASP A 690 -0.47 -32.36 3.58
C ASP A 690 0.03 -31.88 4.95
N SER A 691 0.25 -30.56 5.09
CA SER A 691 0.80 -29.94 6.31
C SER A 691 0.14 -28.60 6.65
N VAL A 692 -1.17 -28.45 6.38
CA VAL A 692 -1.92 -27.21 6.66
C VAL A 692 -1.84 -26.80 8.12
N GLU A 693 -1.76 -27.77 9.03
CA GLU A 693 -1.65 -27.55 10.47
C GLU A 693 -0.37 -26.80 10.87
N GLU A 694 0.64 -26.80 9.99
CA GLU A 694 1.94 -26.16 10.19
C GLU A 694 2.05 -24.80 9.48
N LEU A 695 0.96 -24.31 8.87
CA LEU A 695 0.93 -23.04 8.15
C LEU A 695 1.22 -21.85 9.10
N PRO A 696 2.24 -21.01 8.82
CA PRO A 696 2.62 -19.87 9.65
C PRO A 696 1.74 -18.62 9.39
N LEU A 697 0.42 -18.79 9.31
CA LEU A 697 -0.52 -17.68 9.06
C LEU A 697 -1.72 -17.74 10.02
N ASP A 698 -2.05 -16.62 10.66
CA ASP A 698 -3.33 -16.46 11.37
C ASP A 698 -4.42 -16.09 10.36
N LEU A 699 -4.86 -17.09 9.59
CA LEU A 699 -5.84 -16.94 8.51
C LEU A 699 -7.18 -16.37 9.03
N ARG A 700 -7.32 -15.04 9.02
CA ARG A 700 -8.63 -14.36 9.10
C ARG A 700 -9.32 -14.43 7.74
N LEU A 701 -9.66 -15.64 7.31
CA LEU A 701 -10.38 -15.86 6.05
C LEU A 701 -11.84 -15.40 6.18
N ALA A 702 -12.19 -14.32 5.50
CA ALA A 702 -13.55 -13.84 5.39
C ALA A 702 -14.42 -14.88 4.66
N GLY A 703 -15.28 -15.60 5.39
CA GLY A 703 -16.29 -16.49 4.78
C GLY A 703 -16.55 -17.83 5.48
N GLY A 704 -15.73 -18.22 6.45
CA GLY A 704 -15.92 -19.48 7.19
C GLY A 704 -17.03 -19.42 8.23
N SER A 705 -18.27 -19.78 7.88
CA SER A 705 -19.35 -19.99 8.85
C SER A 705 -19.11 -21.28 9.67
N GLY A 706 -18.32 -21.19 10.75
CA GLY A 706 -18.11 -22.27 11.72
C GLY A 706 -17.78 -21.73 13.10
N GLY A 707 -18.70 -21.91 14.06
CA GLY A 707 -18.67 -21.18 15.33
C GLY A 707 -17.72 -21.70 16.42
N GLY A 708 -17.17 -20.72 17.16
CA GLY A 708 -16.95 -20.75 18.61
C GLY A 708 -15.56 -21.20 19.09
N THR A 709 -14.76 -20.27 19.64
CA THR A 709 -14.71 -19.97 21.07
C THR A 709 -13.78 -18.79 21.35
N GLU A 710 -14.27 -17.78 22.07
CA GLU A 710 -13.42 -16.84 22.82
C GLU A 710 -12.57 -17.62 23.83
N GLY A 711 -11.27 -17.31 23.91
CA GLY A 711 -10.42 -17.85 24.97
C GLY A 711 -8.94 -17.50 24.89
N GLY A 712 -8.56 -16.35 25.46
CA GLY A 712 -7.32 -16.23 26.25
C GLY A 712 -6.07 -15.75 25.53
N SER A 713 -5.82 -14.43 25.64
CA SER A 713 -4.49 -13.84 25.59
C SER A 713 -3.54 -14.55 26.58
N GLY A 714 -2.35 -14.92 26.09
CA GLY A 714 -1.31 -15.59 26.88
C GLY A 714 -0.19 -16.16 26.02
N GLY A 715 0.41 -15.35 25.15
CA GLY A 715 1.66 -15.69 24.46
C GLY A 715 2.84 -15.56 25.43
N GLY A 716 3.29 -16.68 25.98
CA GLY A 716 4.55 -16.78 26.71
C GLY A 716 5.60 -17.36 25.78
N GLY A 717 6.41 -16.50 25.18
CA GLY A 717 7.64 -16.89 24.48
C GLY A 717 8.68 -17.41 25.47
N GLY A 718 9.36 -18.48 25.09
CA GLY A 718 10.64 -18.91 25.65
C GLY A 718 11.49 -19.37 24.46
N ASP A 719 12.78 -19.11 24.36
CA ASP A 719 13.78 -18.96 25.43
C ASP A 719 15.02 -18.26 24.80
N SER A 720 15.04 -16.93 24.70
CA SER A 720 16.27 -16.19 24.34
C SER A 720 16.93 -15.72 25.64
N ASN A 721 18.24 -15.94 25.80
CA ASN A 721 19.00 -15.53 27.00
C ASN A 721 19.16 -14.00 27.13
N LEU A 722 18.33 -13.23 26.42
CA LEU A 722 18.40 -11.79 26.27
C LEU A 722 17.88 -11.11 27.54
N GLN A 723 18.69 -10.19 28.05
CA GLN A 723 18.41 -9.45 29.29
C GLN A 723 18.48 -7.95 29.01
N GLY A 724 17.47 -7.23 29.49
CA GLY A 724 17.51 -5.77 29.55
C GLY A 724 18.57 -5.25 30.52
N GLY A 725 18.94 -3.98 30.36
CA GLY A 725 19.81 -3.25 31.29
C GLY A 725 19.08 -2.66 32.50
N PRO A 726 19.81 -2.01 33.42
CA PRO A 726 19.23 -1.25 34.54
C PRO A 726 18.25 -0.14 34.12
N ASN A 727 18.36 0.32 32.88
CA ASN A 727 17.55 1.35 32.24
C ASN A 727 16.49 0.79 31.28
N VAL A 728 16.30 -0.53 31.25
CA VAL A 728 15.17 -1.21 30.60
C VAL A 728 14.19 -1.63 31.70
N VAL A 729 12.95 -1.17 31.59
CA VAL A 729 11.90 -1.30 32.59
C VAL A 729 10.69 -2.01 32.02
N GLU A 730 9.85 -2.59 32.89
CA GLU A 730 8.58 -3.20 32.48
C GLU A 730 7.53 -2.11 32.25
N GLY A 731 6.93 -2.13 31.06
CA GLY A 731 5.99 -1.13 30.57
C GLY A 731 6.59 0.26 30.38
N VAL A 732 5.76 1.19 29.91
CA VAL A 732 6.10 2.61 29.81
C VAL A 732 5.88 3.27 31.18
N PRO A 733 6.89 3.95 31.76
CA PRO A 733 6.70 4.67 33.01
C PRO A 733 5.73 5.85 32.88
N ASP A 734 4.88 6.06 33.90
CA ASP A 734 3.93 7.19 33.97
C ASP A 734 4.59 8.58 33.93
N ASP A 735 5.91 8.64 34.14
CA ASP A 735 6.72 9.86 34.13
C ASP A 735 7.66 9.94 32.92
N ALA A 736 7.38 9.18 31.85
CA ALA A 736 7.92 9.44 30.53
C ALA A 736 7.18 10.63 29.91
N ASP A 737 7.94 11.60 29.41
CA ASP A 737 7.40 12.77 28.73
C ASP A 737 7.07 12.45 27.26
N HIS A 738 7.80 11.49 26.66
CA HIS A 738 7.61 11.02 25.29
C HIS A 738 7.77 9.50 25.18
N VAL A 739 7.12 8.90 24.19
CA VAL A 739 7.23 7.47 23.87
C VAL A 739 7.64 7.29 22.42
N VAL A 740 8.56 6.38 22.17
CA VAL A 740 8.95 5.90 20.83
C VAL A 740 8.63 4.42 20.78
N ASP A 741 7.78 3.98 19.87
CA ASP A 741 7.47 2.58 19.67
C ASP A 741 8.57 1.90 18.82
N LEU A 742 9.02 0.74 19.30
CA LEU A 742 9.92 -0.16 18.61
C LEU A 742 9.05 -1.14 17.83
N LYS A 743 8.72 -0.78 16.59
CA LYS A 743 8.01 -1.62 15.62
C LYS A 743 8.97 -2.66 15.04
N ALA A 744 8.50 -3.52 14.13
CA ALA A 744 9.27 -4.67 13.63
C ALA A 744 10.74 -4.33 13.31
N VAL A 745 11.00 -3.25 12.56
CA VAL A 745 12.36 -2.71 12.29
C VAL A 745 12.41 -1.18 12.20
N ALA A 746 11.55 -0.49 12.94
CA ALA A 746 11.48 0.97 12.88
C ALA A 746 11.28 1.56 14.27
N PHE A 747 11.91 2.72 14.50
CA PHE A 747 11.53 3.61 15.58
C PHE A 747 10.36 4.46 15.11
N ASP A 748 9.32 4.55 15.91
CA ASP A 748 8.15 5.37 15.60
C ASP A 748 7.75 6.27 16.77
N PRO A 749 7.93 7.60 16.68
CA PRO A 749 8.52 8.30 15.54
C PRO A 749 10.03 8.04 15.41
N ALA A 750 10.55 8.10 14.18
CA ALA A 750 11.99 7.99 13.90
C ALA A 750 12.74 9.28 14.28
N GLU A 751 12.11 10.44 14.14
CA GLU A 751 12.65 11.72 14.56
C GLU A 751 11.77 12.34 15.64
N LEU A 752 12.36 12.66 16.79
CA LEU A 752 11.65 13.21 17.94
C LEU A 752 12.30 14.51 18.38
N THR A 753 11.51 15.59 18.53
CA THR A 753 12.00 16.84 19.14
C THR A 753 11.51 16.94 20.58
N VAL A 754 12.43 17.12 21.53
CA VAL A 754 12.13 17.16 22.98
C VAL A 754 12.75 18.38 23.64
N SER A 755 12.22 18.78 24.80
CA SER A 755 12.85 19.81 25.62
C SER A 755 14.00 19.24 26.44
N LYS A 756 15.02 20.06 26.71
CA LYS A 756 16.05 19.68 27.69
C LYS A 756 15.43 19.31 29.04
N GLY A 757 15.72 18.10 29.49
CA GLY A 757 15.26 17.51 30.75
C GLY A 757 14.12 16.50 30.58
N ASP A 758 13.59 16.35 29.36
CA ASP A 758 12.53 15.39 29.06
C ASP A 758 13.04 13.96 29.11
N LYS A 759 12.19 13.05 29.57
CA LYS A 759 12.40 11.61 29.56
C LYS A 759 11.68 10.97 28.38
N VAL A 760 12.42 10.25 27.56
CA VAL A 760 11.91 9.46 26.44
C VAL A 760 11.90 7.99 26.83
N ALA A 761 10.81 7.28 26.50
CA ALA A 761 10.66 5.85 26.67
C ALA A 761 10.54 5.14 25.31
N TRP A 762 11.42 4.19 25.02
CA TRP A 762 11.37 3.37 23.83
C TRP A 762 10.67 2.04 24.15
N LYS A 763 9.43 1.85 23.69
CA LYS A 763 8.56 0.72 24.04
C LYS A 763 8.61 -0.38 22.98
N HIS A 764 8.80 -1.64 23.38
CA HIS A 764 8.63 -2.76 22.45
C HIS A 764 7.17 -2.89 21.99
N ALA A 765 6.93 -2.74 20.69
CA ALA A 765 5.60 -2.77 20.09
C ALA A 765 5.39 -4.00 19.18
N ALA A 766 6.37 -4.33 18.34
CA ALA A 766 6.31 -5.48 17.42
C ALA A 766 7.71 -6.00 17.03
N GLY A 767 7.76 -7.21 16.47
CA GLY A 767 8.98 -7.87 15.99
C GLY A 767 9.89 -8.43 17.08
N GLU A 768 11.11 -8.75 16.68
CA GLU A 768 12.15 -9.31 17.53
C GLU A 768 12.62 -8.32 18.63
N PRO A 769 13.40 -8.77 19.63
CA PRO A 769 13.98 -7.90 20.65
C PRO A 769 14.84 -6.77 20.06
N HIS A 770 14.66 -5.57 20.59
CA HIS A 770 15.33 -4.37 20.09
C HIS A 770 16.46 -3.89 21.01
N SER A 771 17.32 -3.03 20.50
CA SER A 771 18.19 -2.17 21.32
C SER A 771 17.98 -0.70 20.93
N VAL A 772 18.42 0.20 21.80
CA VAL A 772 18.43 1.63 21.53
C VAL A 772 19.81 2.15 21.88
N THR A 773 20.60 2.49 20.87
CA THR A 773 22.03 2.75 21.03
C THR A 773 22.38 4.08 20.40
N ALA A 774 22.89 5.04 21.19
CA ALA A 774 23.36 6.30 20.63
C ALA A 774 24.54 6.08 19.67
N ALA A 775 24.53 6.76 18.53
CA ALA A 775 25.67 6.82 17.62
C ALA A 775 26.76 7.68 18.28
N GLY A 776 27.94 7.10 18.51
CA GLY A 776 28.99 7.71 19.31
C GLY A 776 29.52 9.04 18.75
N ASP A 777 29.50 9.22 17.44
CA ASP A 777 29.83 10.45 16.73
C ASP A 777 28.60 11.30 16.32
N GLY A 778 27.40 10.76 16.53
CA GLY A 778 26.11 11.39 16.24
C GLY A 778 25.43 12.06 17.45
N ILE A 779 26.13 12.21 18.59
CA ILE A 779 25.63 12.93 19.78
C ILE A 779 26.36 14.27 20.01
N PRO A 780 25.72 15.28 20.63
CA PRO A 780 26.31 16.62 20.79
C PRO A 780 27.57 16.64 21.67
N ASP A 781 28.50 17.56 21.36
CA ASP A 781 29.71 17.78 22.15
C ASP A 781 29.39 18.04 23.63
N GLY A 782 29.80 17.11 24.50
CA GLY A 782 29.61 17.19 25.95
C GLY A 782 28.36 16.50 26.48
N ALA A 783 27.59 15.81 25.64
CA ALA A 783 26.59 14.83 26.07
C ALA A 783 27.26 13.59 26.70
N ASP A 784 26.62 13.03 27.73
CA ASP A 784 26.97 11.70 28.24
C ASP A 784 26.47 10.63 27.24
N TYR A 785 27.23 9.55 27.05
CA TYR A 785 26.83 8.44 26.19
C TYR A 785 25.65 7.66 26.79
N TRP A 786 24.76 7.13 25.95
CA TRP A 786 23.59 6.39 26.39
C TRP A 786 23.25 5.23 25.45
N ALA A 787 22.78 4.12 26.04
CA ALA A 787 22.25 2.97 25.33
C ALA A 787 21.38 2.10 26.26
N SER A 788 20.44 1.34 25.70
CA SER A 788 19.73 0.28 26.41
C SER A 788 20.74 -0.75 26.90
N GLY A 789 20.77 -1.02 28.21
CA GLY A 789 21.87 -1.79 28.82
C GLY A 789 22.72 -1.02 29.83
N ASP A 790 22.62 0.31 29.83
CA ASP A 790 23.42 1.23 30.67
C ASP A 790 24.93 1.13 30.35
N PHE A 791 25.26 1.09 29.05
CA PHE A 791 26.63 0.99 28.56
C PHE A 791 27.31 2.35 28.48
N ASP A 792 28.63 2.39 28.74
CA ASP A 792 29.43 3.62 28.78
C ASP A 792 29.93 4.10 27.39
N SER A 793 29.73 3.31 26.33
CA SER A 793 30.20 3.60 24.96
C SER A 793 29.53 2.69 23.92
N GLU A 794 29.52 3.13 22.66
CA GLU A 794 28.97 2.36 21.52
C GLU A 794 29.59 0.97 21.36
N ASP A 795 30.93 0.87 21.42
CA ASP A 795 31.64 -0.42 21.37
C ASP A 795 31.18 -1.38 22.48
N ALA A 796 30.83 -0.84 23.65
CA ALA A 796 30.36 -1.63 24.79
C ALA A 796 28.90 -2.04 24.64
N ALA A 797 28.06 -1.22 24.00
CA ALA A 797 26.69 -1.57 23.65
C ALA A 797 26.65 -2.69 22.60
N ARG A 798 27.46 -2.59 21.54
CA ARG A 798 27.60 -3.65 20.52
C ARG A 798 28.11 -4.96 21.12
N SER A 799 29.18 -4.91 21.90
CA SER A 799 29.69 -6.11 22.61
C SER A 799 28.66 -6.66 23.62
N GLY A 800 27.89 -5.78 24.24
CA GLY A 800 26.84 -6.15 25.19
C GLY A 800 25.68 -6.88 24.52
N TRP A 801 25.28 -6.42 23.33
CA TRP A 801 24.27 -7.07 22.50
C TRP A 801 24.69 -8.50 22.12
N GLU A 802 25.93 -8.69 21.67
CA GLU A 802 26.50 -10.03 21.38
C GLU A 802 26.50 -10.96 22.62
N GLU A 803 26.60 -10.40 23.84
CA GLU A 803 26.50 -11.12 25.10
C GLU A 803 25.05 -11.30 25.61
N GLY A 804 24.06 -10.91 24.82
CA GLY A 804 22.64 -10.97 25.14
C GLY A 804 22.17 -9.95 26.17
N LYS A 805 22.75 -8.74 26.18
CA LYS A 805 22.43 -7.66 27.12
C LYS A 805 21.96 -6.41 26.39
N GLY A 806 21.12 -5.63 27.06
CA GLY A 806 20.59 -4.37 26.51
C GLY A 806 19.33 -4.53 25.68
N ALA A 807 18.74 -5.74 25.66
CA ALA A 807 17.52 -6.02 24.91
C ALA A 807 16.28 -5.42 25.55
N VAL A 808 15.44 -4.80 24.71
CA VAL A 808 14.09 -4.33 25.01
C VAL A 808 13.13 -5.32 24.35
N GLN A 809 12.39 -6.07 25.16
CA GLN A 809 11.51 -7.15 24.71
C GLN A 809 10.03 -6.80 24.91
N SER A 810 9.13 -7.65 24.41
CA SER A 810 7.68 -7.47 24.55
C SER A 810 7.29 -7.19 26.01
N GLY A 811 6.53 -6.11 26.20
CA GLY A 811 6.14 -5.60 27.52
C GLY A 811 7.18 -4.73 28.22
N GLN A 812 8.34 -4.45 27.61
CA GLN A 812 9.40 -3.64 28.18
C GLN A 812 9.56 -2.28 27.47
N SER A 813 10.27 -1.37 28.12
CA SER A 813 10.70 -0.10 27.54
C SER A 813 12.09 0.30 28.01
N PHE A 814 12.93 0.85 27.13
CA PHE A 814 14.15 1.54 27.51
C PHE A 814 13.84 3.00 27.84
N VAL A 815 14.49 3.60 28.84
CA VAL A 815 14.26 5.02 29.20
C VAL A 815 15.56 5.83 29.28
N HIS A 816 15.51 7.06 28.76
CA HIS A 816 16.60 8.03 28.84
C HIS A 816 16.08 9.45 29.08
N THR A 817 16.83 10.26 29.82
CA THR A 817 16.52 11.69 30.05
C THR A 817 17.59 12.55 29.38
N PHE A 818 17.17 13.44 28.49
CA PHE A 818 18.07 14.22 27.66
C PHE A 818 18.46 15.55 28.32
N GLU A 819 19.71 15.68 28.74
CA GLU A 819 20.21 16.86 29.47
C GLU A 819 21.05 17.81 28.60
N THR A 820 21.37 17.44 27.37
CA THR A 820 22.25 18.21 26.48
C THR A 820 21.49 18.59 25.21
N THR A 821 21.49 19.87 24.86
CA THR A 821 20.83 20.39 23.66
C THR A 821 21.60 19.99 22.40
N GLY A 822 20.88 19.73 21.31
CA GLY A 822 21.42 19.27 20.03
C GLY A 822 20.81 17.94 19.60
N THR A 823 21.19 17.49 18.41
CA THR A 823 20.70 16.22 17.84
C THR A 823 21.49 15.05 18.40
N HIS A 824 20.77 14.06 18.92
CA HIS A 824 21.28 12.76 19.34
C HIS A 824 20.79 11.69 18.36
N GLU A 825 21.66 11.25 17.46
CA GLU A 825 21.38 10.12 16.56
C GLU A 825 21.54 8.80 17.32
N TYR A 826 20.67 7.84 17.02
CA TYR A 826 20.68 6.51 17.62
C TYR A 826 20.18 5.46 16.63
N TYR A 827 20.45 4.20 16.92
CA TYR A 827 20.08 3.08 16.07
C TYR A 827 19.80 1.82 16.91
N CYS A 828 19.13 0.85 16.30
CA CYS A 828 18.93 -0.48 16.85
C CYS A 828 20.04 -1.40 16.33
N ILE A 829 20.88 -1.96 17.20
CA ILE A 829 22.01 -2.84 16.83
C ILE A 829 21.59 -4.03 15.95
N PRO A 830 20.55 -4.84 16.28
CA PRO A 830 20.17 -5.96 15.42
C PRO A 830 19.58 -5.53 14.08
N HIS A 831 18.89 -4.40 14.02
CA HIS A 831 18.15 -3.94 12.83
C HIS A 831 18.81 -2.73 12.15
N GLU A 832 20.11 -2.51 12.39
CA GLU A 832 20.87 -1.39 11.83
C GLU A 832 20.94 -1.51 10.31
N ALA A 833 21.14 -2.73 9.80
CA ALA A 833 21.18 -3.04 8.38
C ALA A 833 19.82 -2.79 7.68
N ALA A 834 18.70 -3.01 8.40
CA ALA A 834 17.36 -2.67 7.93
C ALA A 834 17.08 -1.14 7.89
N GLY A 835 17.99 -0.33 8.43
CA GLY A 835 17.88 1.12 8.52
C GLY A 835 17.12 1.60 9.76
N MET A 836 17.00 0.78 10.80
CA MET A 836 16.35 1.14 12.06
C MET A 836 17.19 2.16 12.84
N THR A 837 17.08 3.40 12.41
CA THR A 837 17.79 4.58 12.92
C THR A 837 16.77 5.63 13.35
N GLY A 838 17.15 6.46 14.30
CA GLY A 838 16.34 7.56 14.76
C GLY A 838 17.17 8.72 15.28
N SER A 839 16.52 9.85 15.50
CA SER A 839 17.16 11.03 16.06
C SER A 839 16.28 11.68 17.13
N VAL A 840 16.90 12.13 18.21
CA VAL A 840 16.27 13.01 19.19
C VAL A 840 16.92 14.39 19.13
N THR A 841 16.19 15.40 18.69
CA THR A 841 16.63 16.81 18.73
C THR A 841 16.19 17.44 20.05
N VAL A 842 17.16 17.87 20.86
CA VAL A 842 16.92 18.43 22.19
C VAL A 842 17.07 19.96 22.16
N GLU A 843 16.02 20.69 22.52
CA GLU A 843 15.99 22.17 22.52
C GLU A 843 16.05 22.84 23.90
#